data_AF-A0A842T9M1-F1
#
_entry.id   AF-A0A842T9M1-F1
#
_cell.length_a   1.000
_cell.length_b   1.000
_cell.length_c   1.000
_cell.angle_alpha   90.00
_cell.angle_beta   90.00
_cell.angle_gamma   90.00
#
_symmetry.space_group_name_H-M   'P 1'
#
loop_
_entity.id
_entity.type
_entity.pdbx_description
1 polymer ?
#
loop_
_entity_poly.entity_id
_entity_poly.type
_entity_poly.pdbx_seq_one_letter_code
_entity_poly.pdbx_strand_id
1 'polypeptide(L)'
;MAVNYYNKRRRRIIDSLKLNSYDPQPIISELEKLYRNGEIYKQLIIRLIFKSISENTDYINNAYQDDAIKSHELYEVIHDINNALYSHLSSYTERLNKTIKDNKVCDGALTVNFSSHHLTYTRLLWVEFILSDIQLIPLKILKGFLKPCLSDGATFSEKIHISFHTSGNKFLSHLKLSRKSIDQMRFLVLDNKTDLLEYYTHPKIQELLTTWFYPLAPNRNQNNKFTITKITLDKLQENLPVKKSLRIKNKRNEYVKIAKYLEKNPNSRDSLPKIINDNDIAGFYAGTTDLKGELRYLVIDIDVSSFMQSVIEPQVLYELLLSIASALTTTTQEFGIKGYPIVKFSGSRGLHIIYRYDENVLEDTTRRLNLKNYFYHLPGLYDLIKVSGSPFKSKTSFSRLLADALIVYTLYFQNLDLSRKINNLLGNKKHQKNLFTLSSYDENEIAILLDTSPNSRGVFRTAFSIHPTTKLVSLPITDIHDGKLLENYQDYEVLLDETTRVNILDHLQHKDKLSTTYDQISKSALISKDHIETLLRPDKILPAIAIILRFTRRFALQRSVSSFFYWYNYYEIKFTFEYLIHKTLIIEKKKEQGAVPLEEISEIISNSIISNKTAILDYIQNYVNNTISYHRLKDHLTALYHFEYYYKFSPVKISLRPLESVSKILQDPVERRDFFHKLQNIFTIILEIISHCLTQQSINSRHKIKALSQLGLKLQKLARIQNQIKNNNMLKKTDAEQYAKTKILYQIFLLIVFYNILTTFLRHYFKFDKINIKRRGI
;
A
#
# COMPACT_ATOMS: atom_id res chain seq x y z
N MET A 1 33.88 -7.06 3.08
CA MET A 1 33.52 -7.21 1.64
C MET A 1 33.39 -8.68 1.22
N ALA A 2 34.31 -9.57 1.64
CA ALA A 2 34.29 -11.01 1.34
C ALA A 2 33.03 -11.76 1.82
N VAL A 3 32.57 -11.54 3.05
CA VAL A 3 31.33 -12.17 3.58
C VAL A 3 30.10 -11.83 2.74
N ASN A 4 30.00 -10.59 2.26
CA ASN A 4 28.89 -10.13 1.41
C ASN A 4 28.98 -10.72 -0.01
N TYR A 5 30.18 -11.00 -0.52
CA TYR A 5 30.41 -11.68 -1.78
C TYR A 5 30.08 -13.17 -1.67
N TYR A 6 30.57 -13.84 -0.61
CA TYR A 6 30.30 -15.25 -0.32
C TYR A 6 28.80 -15.51 -0.16
N ASN A 7 28.09 -14.71 0.63
CA ASN A 7 26.63 -14.83 0.80
C ASN A 7 25.85 -14.56 -0.50
N LYS A 8 26.32 -13.63 -1.35
CA LYS A 8 25.71 -13.39 -2.67
C LYS A 8 25.97 -14.54 -3.63
N ARG A 9 27.16 -15.14 -3.60
CA ARG A 9 27.52 -16.32 -4.41
C ARG A 9 26.69 -17.53 -3.99
N ARG A 10 26.64 -17.84 -2.68
CA ARG A 10 25.79 -18.89 -2.12
C ARG A 10 24.32 -18.73 -2.49
N ARG A 11 23.75 -17.53 -2.37
CA ARG A 11 22.37 -17.27 -2.84
C ARG A 11 22.19 -17.54 -4.32
N ARG A 12 23.13 -17.14 -5.17
CA ARG A 12 23.07 -17.42 -6.62
C ARG A 12 23.11 -18.92 -6.92
N ILE A 13 23.96 -19.66 -6.21
CA ILE A 13 24.04 -21.12 -6.30
C ILE A 13 22.69 -21.73 -5.93
N ILE A 14 22.13 -21.36 -4.77
CA ILE A 14 20.81 -21.85 -4.31
C ILE A 14 19.71 -21.48 -5.30
N ASP A 15 19.72 -20.26 -5.84
CA ASP A 15 18.75 -19.80 -6.83
C ASP A 15 18.88 -20.55 -8.17
N SER A 16 20.10 -20.91 -8.60
CA SER A 16 20.32 -21.74 -9.81
C SER A 16 19.94 -23.20 -9.60
N LEU A 17 19.92 -23.68 -8.35
CA LEU A 17 19.51 -25.03 -7.98
C LEU A 17 18.00 -25.15 -7.74
N LYS A 18 17.21 -24.08 -7.91
CA LYS A 18 15.74 -24.16 -7.85
C LYS A 18 15.26 -25.08 -8.95
N LEU A 19 14.59 -26.17 -8.56
CA LEU A 19 14.17 -27.21 -9.47
C LEU A 19 12.81 -26.89 -10.08
N ASN A 20 12.58 -27.50 -11.24
CA ASN A 20 11.30 -27.74 -11.90
C ASN A 20 10.09 -27.82 -10.94
N SER A 21 8.94 -27.32 -11.40
CA SER A 21 7.68 -27.46 -10.66
C SER A 21 7.08 -28.87 -10.84
N TYR A 22 6.23 -29.27 -9.89
CA TYR A 22 5.49 -30.53 -9.96
C TYR A 22 4.13 -30.31 -10.65
N ASP A 23 3.70 -31.27 -11.45
CA ASP A 23 2.37 -31.22 -12.06
C ASP A 23 1.29 -31.53 -11.01
N PRO A 24 0.35 -30.62 -10.73
CA PRO A 24 -0.75 -30.89 -9.80
C PRO A 24 -1.84 -31.79 -10.40
N GLN A 25 -1.88 -32.02 -11.71
CA GLN A 25 -2.96 -32.75 -12.38
C GLN A 25 -3.22 -34.16 -11.85
N PRO A 26 -2.20 -35.01 -11.56
CA PRO A 26 -2.45 -36.34 -11.01
C PRO A 26 -3.25 -36.31 -9.70
N ILE A 27 -2.97 -35.32 -8.84
CA ILE A 27 -3.68 -35.12 -7.56
C ILE A 27 -5.13 -34.71 -7.84
N ILE A 28 -5.30 -33.80 -8.79
CA ILE A 28 -6.60 -33.28 -9.19
C ILE A 28 -7.48 -34.41 -9.70
N SER A 29 -6.97 -35.27 -10.59
CA SER A 29 -7.70 -36.40 -11.14
C SER A 29 -8.08 -37.42 -10.05
N GLU A 30 -7.18 -37.71 -9.12
CA GLU A 30 -7.48 -38.63 -8.02
C GLU A 30 -8.49 -38.03 -7.04
N LEU A 31 -8.41 -36.74 -6.74
CA LEU A 31 -9.43 -36.04 -5.95
C LEU A 31 -10.79 -36.04 -6.63
N GLU A 32 -10.84 -35.82 -7.95
CA GLU A 32 -12.10 -35.89 -8.71
C GLU A 32 -12.72 -37.29 -8.63
N LYS A 33 -11.91 -38.34 -8.71
CA LYS A 33 -12.35 -39.72 -8.54
C LYS A 33 -12.91 -39.97 -7.14
N LEU A 34 -12.19 -39.55 -6.09
CA LEU A 34 -12.65 -39.70 -4.69
C LEU A 34 -13.94 -38.93 -4.43
N TYR A 35 -14.09 -37.72 -5.00
CA TYR A 35 -15.32 -36.92 -4.89
C TYR A 35 -16.50 -37.48 -5.71
N ARG A 36 -16.26 -38.04 -6.90
CA ARG A 36 -17.31 -38.62 -7.76
C ARG A 36 -17.83 -39.96 -7.24
N ASN A 37 -16.97 -40.75 -6.60
CA ASN A 37 -17.33 -42.10 -6.12
C ASN A 37 -18.22 -42.10 -4.87
N GLY A 38 -18.64 -40.94 -4.36
CA GLY A 38 -19.59 -40.84 -3.25
C GLY A 38 -19.09 -41.46 -1.95
N GLU A 39 -17.78 -41.65 -1.78
CA GLU A 39 -17.23 -42.08 -0.51
C GLU A 39 -17.36 -40.90 0.47
N ILE A 40 -18.49 -40.90 1.19
CA ILE A 40 -18.77 -39.99 2.31
C ILE A 40 -17.80 -40.34 3.43
N TYR A 41 -16.56 -39.88 3.28
CA TYR A 41 -15.57 -39.97 4.32
C TYR A 41 -15.91 -38.95 5.39
N LYS A 42 -16.13 -39.42 6.63
CA LYS A 42 -16.29 -38.52 7.79
C LYS A 42 -15.14 -37.53 7.93
N GLN A 43 -13.97 -37.91 7.45
CA GLN A 43 -12.80 -37.07 7.36
C GLN A 43 -11.90 -37.58 6.24
N LEU A 44 -11.48 -36.72 5.31
CA LEU A 44 -10.48 -37.04 4.29
C LEU A 44 -9.17 -36.32 4.64
N ILE A 45 -8.07 -37.06 4.72
CA ILE A 45 -6.73 -36.53 5.01
C ILE A 45 -5.88 -36.67 3.76
N ILE A 46 -5.39 -35.55 3.24
CA ILE A 46 -4.45 -35.49 2.12
C ILE A 46 -3.08 -35.11 2.68
N ARG A 47 -2.16 -36.08 2.72
CA ARG A 47 -0.81 -35.86 3.24
C ARG A 47 0.16 -35.72 2.08
N LEU A 48 0.73 -34.52 1.92
CA LEU A 48 1.83 -34.21 1.01
C LEU A 48 3.15 -34.39 1.75
N ILE A 49 4.00 -35.31 1.30
CA ILE A 49 5.28 -35.65 1.91
C ILE A 49 6.41 -35.18 0.98
N PHE A 50 7.17 -34.21 1.46
CA PHE A 50 8.34 -33.64 0.82
C PHE A 50 9.62 -34.27 1.37
N LYS A 51 10.47 -34.75 0.47
CA LYS A 51 11.78 -35.31 0.83
C LYS A 51 12.85 -34.24 0.70
N SER A 52 13.57 -33.95 1.79
CA SER A 52 14.68 -33.00 1.79
C SER A 52 15.81 -33.41 0.85
N ILE A 53 16.61 -32.44 0.47
CA ILE A 53 17.77 -32.61 -0.39
C ILE A 53 18.94 -33.24 0.37
N SER A 54 19.67 -34.13 -0.28
CA SER A 54 20.89 -34.77 0.23
C SER A 54 22.05 -34.66 -0.78
N GLU A 55 23.26 -34.98 -0.33
CA GLU A 55 24.47 -34.98 -1.17
C GLU A 55 24.35 -35.90 -2.41
N ASN A 56 23.64 -37.02 -2.29
CA ASN A 56 23.49 -38.02 -3.35
C ASN A 56 22.42 -37.67 -4.40
N THR A 57 21.88 -36.44 -4.39
CA THR A 57 20.90 -36.05 -5.40
C THR A 57 21.60 -35.67 -6.71
N ASP A 58 21.12 -36.19 -7.84
CA ASP A 58 21.76 -36.06 -9.15
C ASP A 58 22.17 -34.62 -9.52
N TYR A 59 21.35 -33.63 -9.18
CA TYR A 59 21.65 -32.24 -9.51
C TYR A 59 22.64 -31.57 -8.54
N ILE A 60 22.74 -32.03 -7.27
CA ILE A 60 23.82 -31.61 -6.36
C ILE A 60 25.14 -32.21 -6.85
N ASN A 61 25.13 -33.48 -7.27
CA ASN A 61 26.28 -34.15 -7.87
C ASN A 61 26.72 -33.47 -9.16
N ASN A 62 25.80 -33.14 -10.06
CA ASN A 62 26.13 -32.42 -11.30
C ASN A 62 26.67 -31.01 -11.01
N ALA A 63 26.04 -30.25 -10.10
CA ALA A 63 26.53 -28.92 -9.74
C ALA A 63 27.89 -28.95 -9.03
N TYR A 64 28.21 -30.05 -8.35
CA TYR A 64 29.54 -30.29 -7.78
C TYR A 64 30.56 -30.66 -8.87
N GLN A 65 30.19 -31.54 -9.81
CA GLN A 65 31.04 -31.95 -10.93
C GLN A 65 31.33 -30.79 -11.91
N ASP A 66 30.37 -29.87 -12.09
CA ASP A 66 30.50 -28.67 -12.91
C ASP A 66 31.25 -27.51 -12.22
N ASP A 67 31.87 -27.75 -11.05
CA ASP A 67 32.55 -26.74 -10.22
C ASP A 67 31.67 -25.54 -9.79
N ALA A 68 30.35 -25.66 -9.92
CA ALA A 68 29.40 -24.64 -9.49
C ALA A 68 29.34 -24.55 -7.95
N ILE A 69 29.49 -25.69 -7.27
CA ILE A 69 29.59 -25.82 -5.80
C ILE A 69 30.97 -26.38 -5.46
N LYS A 70 31.73 -25.68 -4.60
CA LYS A 70 33.01 -26.22 -4.12
C LYS A 70 32.79 -27.22 -2.97
N SER A 71 33.74 -28.13 -2.77
CA SER A 71 33.66 -29.18 -1.73
C SER A 71 33.38 -28.64 -0.32
N HIS A 72 34.00 -27.53 0.07
CA HIS A 72 33.75 -26.89 1.37
C HIS A 72 32.41 -26.16 1.46
N GLU A 73 31.73 -25.91 0.34
CA GLU A 73 30.43 -25.23 0.27
C GLU A 73 29.25 -26.22 0.31
N LEU A 74 29.50 -27.51 0.03
CA LEU A 74 28.48 -28.53 -0.18
C LEU A 74 27.51 -28.67 1.00
N TYR A 75 28.03 -28.90 2.20
CA TYR A 75 27.20 -29.06 3.41
C TYR A 75 26.41 -27.80 3.74
N GLU A 76 27.01 -26.61 3.59
CA GLU A 76 26.34 -25.34 3.86
C GLU A 76 25.21 -25.06 2.86
N VAL A 77 25.42 -25.38 1.57
CA VAL A 77 24.41 -25.22 0.52
C VAL A 77 23.25 -26.18 0.76
N ILE A 78 23.51 -27.46 1.05
CA ILE A 78 22.46 -28.44 1.37
C ILE A 78 21.67 -28.00 2.61
N HIS A 79 22.36 -27.55 3.67
CA HIS A 79 21.73 -27.07 4.89
C HIS A 79 20.81 -25.86 4.64
N ASP A 80 21.29 -24.86 3.90
CA ASP A 80 20.50 -23.68 3.55
C ASP A 80 19.25 -24.03 2.73
N ILE A 81 19.38 -24.93 1.75
CA ILE A 81 18.26 -25.34 0.91
C ILE A 81 17.19 -26.05 1.76
N ASN A 82 17.61 -26.97 2.63
CA ASN A 82 16.69 -27.71 3.51
C ASN A 82 16.01 -26.79 4.54
N ASN A 83 16.73 -25.79 5.06
CA ASN A 83 16.14 -24.77 5.92
C ASN A 83 15.15 -23.89 5.15
N ALA A 84 15.47 -23.50 3.92
CA ALA A 84 14.57 -22.72 3.07
C ALA A 84 13.26 -23.48 2.80
N LEU A 85 13.35 -24.78 2.49
CA LEU A 85 12.19 -25.67 2.32
C LEU A 85 11.34 -25.74 3.60
N TYR A 86 11.97 -26.01 4.75
CA TYR A 86 11.27 -26.09 6.05
C TYR A 86 10.56 -24.78 6.41
N SER A 87 11.29 -23.66 6.38
CA SER A 87 10.75 -22.35 6.71
C SER A 87 9.64 -21.94 5.75
N HIS A 88 9.76 -22.27 4.46
CA HIS A 88 8.70 -22.03 3.49
C HIS A 88 7.42 -22.81 3.84
N LEU A 89 7.51 -24.13 3.99
CA LEU A 89 6.34 -24.98 4.24
C LEU A 89 5.67 -24.64 5.59
N SER A 90 6.46 -24.44 6.64
CA SER A 90 5.94 -24.02 7.96
C SER A 90 5.18 -22.70 7.86
N SER A 91 5.79 -21.68 7.25
CA SER A 91 5.17 -20.37 7.11
C SER A 91 3.95 -20.42 6.18
N TYR A 92 3.98 -21.24 5.13
CA TYR A 92 2.84 -21.47 4.24
C TYR A 92 1.66 -22.07 4.99
N THR A 93 1.86 -23.11 5.79
CA THR A 93 0.81 -23.72 6.61
C THR A 93 0.21 -22.74 7.62
N GLU A 94 1.03 -21.91 8.28
CA GLU A 94 0.54 -20.87 9.19
C GLU A 94 -0.35 -19.84 8.47
N ARG A 95 0.08 -19.35 7.31
CA ARG A 95 -0.69 -18.40 6.48
C ARG A 95 -1.99 -19.01 5.98
N LEU A 96 -1.95 -20.28 5.55
CA LEU A 96 -3.15 -21.03 5.15
C LEU A 96 -4.16 -21.16 6.29
N ASN A 97 -3.74 -21.60 7.48
CA ASN A 97 -4.65 -21.76 8.61
C ASN A 97 -5.30 -20.44 9.03
N LYS A 98 -4.55 -19.34 8.98
CA LYS A 98 -5.13 -18.01 9.21
C LYS A 98 -6.18 -17.66 8.16
N THR A 99 -5.84 -17.89 6.89
CA THR A 99 -6.72 -17.64 5.74
C THR A 99 -8.01 -18.48 5.81
N ILE A 100 -7.90 -19.75 6.20
CA ILE A 100 -9.01 -20.68 6.39
C ILE A 100 -9.95 -20.19 7.50
N LYS A 101 -9.40 -19.81 8.66
CA LYS A 101 -10.17 -19.28 9.79
C LYS A 101 -10.93 -17.99 9.43
N ASP A 102 -10.36 -17.16 8.57
CA ASP A 102 -10.98 -15.92 8.13
C ASP A 102 -12.04 -16.14 7.01
N ASN A 103 -12.15 -17.35 6.45
CA ASN A 103 -13.09 -17.69 5.38
C ASN A 103 -14.19 -18.66 5.88
N LYS A 104 -15.44 -18.19 5.91
CA LYS A 104 -16.60 -18.96 6.38
C LYS A 104 -16.84 -20.28 5.64
N VAL A 105 -16.43 -20.41 4.38
CA VAL A 105 -16.61 -21.63 3.57
C VAL A 105 -15.60 -22.72 3.99
N CYS A 106 -14.47 -22.32 4.57
CA CYS A 106 -13.39 -23.24 4.95
C CYS A 106 -13.26 -23.40 6.48
N ASP A 107 -13.73 -22.43 7.25
CA ASP A 107 -13.66 -22.44 8.72
C ASP A 107 -14.40 -23.67 9.28
N GLY A 108 -13.68 -24.48 10.06
CA GLY A 108 -14.17 -25.77 10.58
C GLY A 108 -14.26 -26.91 9.56
N ALA A 109 -14.20 -26.62 8.25
CA ALA A 109 -14.24 -27.60 7.16
C ALA A 109 -12.85 -28.07 6.71
N LEU A 110 -11.82 -27.21 6.83
CA LEU A 110 -10.42 -27.51 6.50
C LEU A 110 -9.52 -27.21 7.69
N THR A 111 -8.56 -28.08 7.94
CA THR A 111 -7.41 -27.78 8.80
C THR A 111 -6.14 -28.18 8.05
N VAL A 112 -5.07 -27.39 8.19
CA VAL A 112 -3.78 -27.73 7.59
C VAL A 112 -2.73 -27.91 8.67
N ASN A 113 -2.09 -29.07 8.73
CA ASN A 113 -1.03 -29.35 9.68
C ASN A 113 0.33 -29.44 8.98
N PHE A 114 1.38 -29.04 9.70
CA PHE A 114 2.75 -29.21 9.27
C PHE A 114 3.50 -30.03 10.31
N SER A 115 4.32 -30.97 9.87
CA SER A 115 5.27 -31.63 10.76
C SER A 115 6.54 -32.04 10.02
N SER A 116 7.58 -32.36 10.79
CA SER A 116 8.85 -32.85 10.27
C SER A 116 9.33 -34.05 11.06
N HIS A 117 9.91 -35.03 10.35
CA HIS A 117 10.52 -36.20 10.95
C HIS A 117 11.95 -36.38 10.42
N HIS A 118 12.88 -36.71 11.31
CA HIS A 118 14.28 -36.94 10.97
C HIS A 118 14.55 -38.43 10.82
N LEU A 119 14.99 -38.85 9.64
CA LEU A 119 15.45 -40.21 9.35
C LEU A 119 16.93 -40.16 8.98
N THR A 120 17.80 -40.46 9.95
CA THR A 120 19.26 -40.58 9.82
C THR A 120 19.94 -39.33 9.23
N TYR A 121 19.88 -39.12 7.92
CA TYR A 121 20.47 -38.00 7.16
C TYR A 121 19.47 -37.27 6.25
N THR A 122 18.20 -37.69 6.24
CA THR A 122 17.13 -37.10 5.43
C THR A 122 16.02 -36.57 6.33
N ARG A 123 15.56 -35.35 6.06
CA ARG A 123 14.42 -34.76 6.72
C ARG A 123 13.18 -34.98 5.85
N LEU A 124 12.20 -35.71 6.39
CA LEU A 124 10.87 -35.77 5.78
C LEU A 124 10.03 -34.64 6.34
N LEU A 125 9.42 -33.86 5.46
CA LEU A 125 8.52 -32.77 5.81
C LEU A 125 7.15 -33.14 5.26
N TRP A 126 6.08 -32.98 6.02
CA TRP A 126 4.74 -33.20 5.49
C TRP A 126 3.78 -32.08 5.83
N VAL A 127 2.90 -31.82 4.87
CA VAL A 127 1.75 -30.92 4.98
C VAL A 127 0.49 -31.77 4.83
N GLU A 128 -0.38 -31.75 5.84
CA GLU A 128 -1.63 -32.50 5.86
C GLU A 128 -2.80 -31.55 5.69
N PHE A 129 -3.64 -31.79 4.69
CA PHE A 129 -4.94 -31.14 4.55
C PHE A 129 -6.00 -32.09 5.12
N ILE A 130 -6.70 -31.65 6.13
CA ILE A 130 -7.69 -32.43 6.88
C ILE A 130 -9.06 -31.82 6.59
N LEU A 131 -9.90 -32.55 5.87
CA LEU A 131 -11.25 -32.16 5.47
C LEU A 131 -12.25 -32.78 6.45
N SER A 132 -13.14 -31.98 7.05
CA SER A 132 -14.12 -32.43 8.04
C SER A 132 -15.51 -32.73 7.45
N ASP A 133 -16.29 -33.54 8.15
CA ASP A 133 -17.63 -34.04 7.78
C ASP A 133 -18.71 -32.95 7.64
N ILE A 134 -18.48 -31.76 8.22
CA ILE A 134 -19.56 -30.83 8.51
C ILE A 134 -19.97 -30.02 7.27
N GLN A 135 -19.04 -29.81 6.31
CA GLN A 135 -19.29 -29.15 5.03
C GLN A 135 -18.31 -29.65 3.95
N LEU A 136 -18.83 -30.18 2.85
CA LEU A 136 -18.00 -30.53 1.69
C LEU A 136 -17.37 -29.26 1.10
N ILE A 137 -16.06 -29.11 1.26
CA ILE A 137 -15.32 -28.05 0.60
C ILE A 137 -15.40 -28.26 -0.91
N PRO A 138 -15.86 -27.26 -1.68
CA PRO A 138 -15.85 -27.34 -3.14
C PRO A 138 -14.46 -27.71 -3.64
N LEU A 139 -14.39 -28.74 -4.49
CA LEU A 139 -13.12 -29.25 -5.01
C LEU A 139 -12.23 -28.14 -5.60
N LYS A 140 -12.82 -27.16 -6.29
CA LYS A 140 -12.10 -25.99 -6.81
C LYS A 140 -11.31 -25.21 -5.74
N ILE A 141 -11.88 -25.04 -4.54
CA ILE A 141 -11.23 -24.36 -3.40
C ILE A 141 -10.04 -25.18 -2.91
N LEU A 142 -10.22 -26.50 -2.77
CA LEU A 142 -9.15 -27.42 -2.39
C LEU A 142 -8.00 -27.40 -3.42
N LYS A 143 -8.31 -27.41 -4.72
CA LYS A 143 -7.31 -27.24 -5.80
C LYS A 143 -6.54 -25.93 -5.65
N GLY A 144 -7.24 -24.83 -5.31
CA GLY A 144 -6.66 -23.52 -5.04
C GLY A 144 -5.62 -23.53 -3.93
N PHE A 145 -5.83 -24.30 -2.85
CA PHE A 145 -4.88 -24.40 -1.73
C PHE A 145 -3.74 -25.41 -1.96
N LEU A 146 -3.94 -26.42 -2.81
CA LEU A 146 -2.89 -27.39 -3.12
C LEU A 146 -1.85 -26.82 -4.09
N LYS A 147 -2.28 -26.04 -5.09
CA LYS A 147 -1.41 -25.56 -6.17
C LYS A 147 -0.21 -24.71 -5.69
N PRO A 148 -0.35 -23.72 -4.79
CA PRO A 148 0.80 -22.92 -4.31
C PRO A 148 1.80 -23.75 -3.49
N CYS A 149 1.30 -24.72 -2.71
CA CYS A 149 2.12 -25.67 -1.96
C CYS A 149 3.08 -26.46 -2.88
N LEU A 150 2.61 -26.77 -4.10
CA LEU A 150 3.31 -27.59 -5.09
C LEU A 150 4.18 -26.77 -6.05
N SER A 151 3.94 -25.46 -6.18
CA SER A 151 4.68 -24.59 -7.10
C SER A 151 5.93 -23.98 -6.48
N ASP A 152 5.81 -23.36 -5.30
CA ASP A 152 6.85 -22.45 -4.77
C ASP A 152 7.64 -23.09 -3.61
N GLY A 153 6.96 -23.91 -2.79
CA GLY A 153 7.59 -24.60 -1.67
C GLY A 153 8.31 -25.86 -2.08
N ALA A 154 7.80 -26.53 -3.12
CA ALA A 154 8.30 -27.84 -3.52
C ALA A 154 9.51 -27.80 -4.47
N THR A 155 9.94 -26.61 -4.93
CA THR A 155 11.09 -26.44 -5.85
C THR A 155 12.40 -26.96 -5.28
N PHE A 156 12.46 -27.17 -3.97
CA PHE A 156 13.62 -27.70 -3.26
C PHE A 156 13.36 -29.12 -2.71
N SER A 157 12.31 -29.81 -3.16
CA SER A 157 12.03 -31.19 -2.73
C SER A 157 12.58 -32.19 -3.74
N GLU A 158 13.30 -33.22 -3.30
CA GLU A 158 13.77 -34.31 -4.17
C GLU A 158 12.58 -35.02 -4.83
N LYS A 159 11.56 -35.35 -4.02
CA LYS A 159 10.35 -36.07 -4.42
C LYS A 159 9.15 -35.54 -3.63
N ILE A 160 7.96 -35.66 -4.20
CA ILE A 160 6.70 -35.48 -3.47
C ILE A 160 5.91 -36.77 -3.55
N HIS A 161 5.60 -37.31 -2.37
CA HIS A 161 4.66 -38.41 -2.22
C HIS A 161 3.35 -37.88 -1.65
N ILE A 162 2.24 -38.41 -2.13
CA ILE A 162 0.91 -37.99 -1.70
C ILE A 162 0.18 -39.24 -1.26
N SER A 163 -0.45 -39.15 -0.11
CA SER A 163 -1.26 -40.24 0.41
C SER A 163 -2.61 -39.71 0.87
N PHE A 164 -3.65 -40.46 0.56
CA PHE A 164 -5.04 -40.16 0.92
C PHE A 164 -5.49 -41.14 1.99
N HIS A 165 -6.06 -40.64 3.08
CA HIS A 165 -6.50 -41.43 4.23
C HIS A 165 -7.89 -41.01 4.72
N THR A 166 -8.58 -41.90 5.42
CA THR A 166 -9.85 -41.59 6.12
C THR A 166 -9.64 -41.28 7.61
N SER A 167 -10.71 -40.91 8.32
CA SER A 167 -10.75 -40.70 9.79
C SER A 167 -10.19 -41.86 10.64
N GLY A 168 -10.09 -43.07 10.09
CA GLY A 168 -9.45 -44.22 10.75
C GLY A 168 -7.99 -44.47 10.32
N ASN A 169 -7.34 -43.52 9.64
CA ASN A 169 -6.08 -43.72 8.91
C ASN A 169 -6.12 -44.87 7.89
N LYS A 170 -7.33 -45.22 7.39
CA LYS A 170 -7.44 -46.20 6.32
C LYS A 170 -6.87 -45.59 5.04
N PHE A 171 -5.81 -46.20 4.52
CA PHE A 171 -5.18 -45.80 3.28
C PHE A 171 -6.13 -45.99 2.10
N LEU A 172 -6.26 -44.97 1.25
CA LEU A 172 -7.12 -44.97 0.07
C LEU A 172 -6.29 -45.13 -1.20
N SER A 173 -5.32 -44.23 -1.38
CA SER A 173 -4.44 -44.24 -2.53
C SER A 173 -3.15 -43.48 -2.26
N HIS A 174 -2.15 -43.73 -3.11
CA HIS A 174 -0.86 -43.04 -3.12
C HIS A 174 -0.54 -42.57 -4.52
N LEU A 175 0.01 -41.36 -4.61
CA LEU A 175 0.55 -40.81 -5.84
C LEU A 175 1.99 -40.38 -5.61
N LYS A 176 2.80 -40.60 -6.63
CA LYS A 176 4.12 -40.00 -6.74
C LYS A 176 4.06 -38.96 -7.85
N LEU A 177 4.36 -37.70 -7.54
CA LEU A 177 4.39 -36.68 -8.57
C LEU A 177 5.67 -36.78 -9.39
N SER A 178 5.51 -36.69 -10.70
CA SER A 178 6.61 -36.49 -11.63
C SER A 178 6.94 -35.00 -11.74
N ARG A 179 8.22 -34.71 -11.94
CA ARG A 179 8.70 -33.37 -12.28
C ARG A 179 8.46 -33.11 -13.75
N LYS A 180 8.11 -31.87 -14.12
CA LYS A 180 8.08 -31.41 -15.51
C LYS A 180 9.27 -30.49 -15.78
N SER A 181 9.96 -30.66 -16.90
CA SER A 181 11.07 -29.75 -17.24
C SER A 181 10.58 -28.30 -17.35
N ILE A 182 11.44 -27.35 -17.01
CA ILE A 182 11.22 -25.92 -17.27
C ILE A 182 10.84 -25.69 -18.74
N ASP A 183 11.37 -26.48 -19.68
CA ASP A 183 11.03 -26.39 -21.11
C ASP A 183 9.56 -26.76 -21.42
N GLN A 184 8.93 -27.60 -20.58
CA GLN A 184 7.49 -27.90 -20.67
C GLN A 184 6.62 -26.77 -20.08
N MET A 185 7.20 -25.87 -19.30
CA MET A 185 6.56 -24.61 -18.94
C MET A 185 6.79 -23.64 -20.10
N ARG A 186 5.74 -23.34 -20.86
CA ARG A 186 5.79 -22.54 -22.10
C ARG A 186 6.61 -21.23 -21.92
N PHE A 187 7.91 -21.25 -22.21
CA PHE A 187 8.72 -20.06 -22.40
C PHE A 187 8.84 -19.81 -23.91
N LEU A 188 9.16 -18.57 -24.29
CA LEU A 188 9.64 -18.29 -25.63
C LEU A 188 10.95 -19.07 -25.84
N VAL A 189 10.88 -20.15 -26.59
CA VAL A 189 12.03 -20.93 -27.07
C VAL A 189 12.76 -20.10 -28.12
N LEU A 190 14.09 -20.23 -28.21
CA LEU A 190 14.91 -19.55 -29.22
C LEU A 190 14.40 -19.79 -30.66
N ASP A 191 13.76 -20.92 -30.93
CA ASP A 191 13.22 -21.27 -32.25
C ASP A 191 12.07 -20.34 -32.70
N ASN A 192 11.37 -19.68 -31.76
CA ASN A 192 10.33 -18.68 -32.04
C ASN A 192 10.89 -17.24 -32.20
N LYS A 193 12.23 -17.08 -32.32
CA LYS A 193 12.88 -15.77 -32.41
C LYS A 193 12.51 -15.01 -33.69
N THR A 194 12.27 -15.70 -34.79
CA THR A 194 11.94 -15.08 -36.09
C THR A 194 10.66 -14.25 -35.99
N ASP A 195 9.56 -14.83 -35.51
CA ASP A 195 8.30 -14.11 -35.30
C ASP A 195 8.41 -12.96 -34.30
N LEU A 196 9.28 -13.11 -33.29
CA LEU A 196 9.49 -12.08 -32.28
C LEU A 196 10.26 -10.90 -32.87
N LEU A 197 11.22 -11.19 -33.76
CA LEU A 197 11.95 -10.20 -34.51
C LEU A 197 11.00 -9.47 -35.46
N GLU A 198 10.15 -10.17 -36.21
CA GLU A 198 9.15 -9.54 -37.10
C GLU A 198 8.30 -8.50 -36.34
N TYR A 199 7.73 -8.89 -35.19
CA TYR A 199 6.94 -7.98 -34.37
C TYR A 199 7.72 -6.74 -33.91
N TYR A 200 8.92 -6.90 -33.35
CA TYR A 200 9.70 -5.77 -32.84
C TYR A 200 10.42 -4.96 -33.94
N THR A 201 10.52 -5.50 -35.16
CA THR A 201 11.04 -4.77 -36.31
C THR A 201 9.99 -3.91 -37.01
N HIS A 202 8.71 -4.10 -36.71
CA HIS A 202 7.64 -3.25 -37.23
C HIS A 202 7.85 -1.78 -36.83
N PRO A 203 7.92 -0.82 -37.78
CA PRO A 203 8.26 0.57 -37.50
C PRO A 203 7.35 1.22 -36.46
N LYS A 204 6.04 0.92 -36.54
CA LYS A 204 5.06 1.49 -35.61
C LYS A 204 5.21 0.94 -34.18
N ILE A 205 5.60 -0.33 -34.03
CA ILE A 205 5.87 -0.92 -32.72
C ILE A 205 7.09 -0.25 -32.08
N GLN A 206 8.12 0.02 -32.86
CA GLN A 206 9.30 0.75 -32.39
C GLN A 206 8.97 2.18 -31.97
N GLU A 207 8.19 2.89 -32.79
CA GLU A 207 7.69 4.22 -32.44
C GLU A 207 6.97 4.19 -31.09
N LEU A 208 5.98 3.31 -30.95
CA LEU A 208 5.18 3.16 -29.73
C LEU A 208 6.03 2.78 -28.52
N LEU A 209 6.94 1.81 -28.64
CA LEU A 209 7.89 1.46 -27.56
C LEU A 209 8.76 2.65 -27.16
N THR A 210 9.23 3.44 -28.12
CA THR A 210 10.08 4.60 -27.83
C THR A 210 9.36 5.68 -27.02
N THR A 211 8.04 5.82 -27.13
CA THR A 211 7.27 6.77 -26.28
C THR A 211 7.41 6.47 -24.79
N TRP A 212 7.61 5.20 -24.41
CA TRP A 212 7.83 4.77 -23.03
C TRP A 212 9.29 4.92 -22.57
N PHE A 213 10.24 4.95 -23.51
CA PHE A 213 11.64 5.25 -23.21
C PHE A 213 11.87 6.75 -23.08
N TYR A 214 11.08 7.56 -23.79
CA TYR A 214 11.18 9.01 -23.83
C TYR A 214 9.87 9.69 -23.38
N PRO A 215 9.53 9.61 -22.09
CA PRO A 215 8.27 10.12 -21.52
C PRO A 215 8.03 11.63 -21.66
N LEU A 216 8.96 12.40 -22.20
CA LEU A 216 8.84 13.86 -22.34
C LEU A 216 9.04 14.35 -23.79
N ALA A 217 9.42 13.46 -24.70
CA ALA A 217 9.67 13.79 -26.11
C ALA A 217 8.47 14.42 -26.87
N PRO A 218 7.21 14.03 -26.63
CA PRO A 218 6.07 14.53 -27.41
C PRO A 218 5.75 16.02 -27.18
N ASN A 219 6.17 16.59 -26.04
CA ASN A 219 5.79 17.93 -25.60
C ASN A 219 6.86 19.00 -25.87
N ARG A 220 7.98 18.65 -26.52
CA ARG A 220 9.10 19.58 -26.76
C ARG A 220 9.55 19.55 -28.21
N ASN A 221 9.61 20.72 -28.84
CA ASN A 221 10.19 20.92 -30.17
C ASN A 221 11.63 20.38 -30.23
N GLN A 222 11.99 19.85 -31.40
CA GLN A 222 13.01 18.85 -31.71
C GLN A 222 14.49 19.16 -31.38
N ASN A 223 14.80 20.22 -30.60
CA ASN A 223 16.18 20.69 -30.38
C ASN A 223 16.79 20.35 -29.01
N ASN A 224 16.08 19.65 -28.11
CA ASN A 224 16.59 19.31 -26.78
C ASN A 224 16.90 17.81 -26.63
N LYS A 225 18.04 17.49 -26.00
CA LYS A 225 18.44 16.13 -25.59
C LYS A 225 17.26 15.42 -24.92
N PHE A 226 16.69 14.41 -25.59
CA PHE A 226 15.58 13.66 -25.06
C PHE A 226 15.98 12.93 -23.77
N THR A 227 15.21 13.17 -22.70
CA THR A 227 15.42 12.48 -21.43
C THR A 227 14.97 11.02 -21.55
N ILE A 228 15.93 10.10 -21.52
CA ILE A 228 15.66 8.66 -21.61
C ILE A 228 15.49 8.01 -20.22
N THR A 229 14.49 7.13 -20.10
CA THR A 229 14.32 6.31 -18.90
C THR A 229 15.42 5.28 -18.77
N LYS A 230 15.64 4.75 -17.56
CA LYS A 230 16.39 3.49 -17.43
C LYS A 230 15.63 2.40 -18.18
N ILE A 231 16.33 1.44 -18.77
CA ILE A 231 15.70 0.35 -19.52
C ILE A 231 16.25 -0.98 -19.01
N THR A 232 15.34 -1.91 -18.72
CA THR A 232 15.65 -3.32 -18.45
C THR A 232 15.07 -4.18 -19.57
N LEU A 233 15.75 -5.27 -19.86
CA LEU A 233 15.44 -6.20 -20.95
C LEU A 233 15.22 -7.59 -20.40
N ASP A 234 14.28 -8.33 -20.98
CA ASP A 234 14.26 -9.79 -20.91
C ASP A 234 15.15 -10.33 -22.04
N LYS A 235 16.23 -11.05 -21.72
CA LYS A 235 17.06 -11.76 -22.71
C LYS A 235 16.69 -13.24 -22.74
N LEU A 236 16.49 -13.79 -23.93
CA LEU A 236 16.31 -15.23 -24.12
C LEU A 236 17.58 -15.97 -23.69
N GLN A 237 17.38 -17.18 -23.19
CA GLN A 237 18.43 -18.13 -22.86
C GLN A 237 18.02 -19.50 -23.41
N GLU A 238 18.98 -20.26 -23.92
CA GLU A 238 18.73 -21.62 -24.39
C GLU A 238 18.32 -22.51 -23.22
N ASN A 239 17.16 -23.17 -23.32
CA ASN A 239 16.59 -24.09 -22.31
C ASN A 239 16.55 -23.54 -20.88
N LEU A 240 16.45 -22.21 -20.74
CA LEU A 240 16.46 -21.52 -19.46
C LEU A 240 15.44 -20.37 -19.46
N PRO A 241 14.91 -19.99 -18.27
CA PRO A 241 14.06 -18.82 -18.16
C PRO A 241 14.78 -17.55 -18.61
N VAL A 242 14.01 -16.55 -19.08
CA VAL A 242 14.59 -15.28 -19.52
C VAL A 242 15.42 -14.60 -18.43
N LYS A 243 16.54 -13.99 -18.84
CA LYS A 243 17.44 -13.26 -17.95
C LYS A 243 17.21 -11.77 -18.05
N LYS A 244 16.89 -11.14 -16.92
CA LYS A 244 16.82 -9.67 -16.84
C LYS A 244 18.21 -9.04 -17.00
N SER A 245 18.34 -8.08 -17.90
CA SER A 245 19.59 -7.36 -18.16
C SER A 245 19.37 -5.86 -18.34
N LEU A 246 20.33 -5.06 -17.87
CA LEU A 246 20.43 -3.62 -18.16
C LEU A 246 21.39 -3.33 -19.32
N ARG A 247 22.12 -4.36 -19.79
CA ARG A 247 23.24 -4.23 -20.70
C ARG A 247 23.06 -5.05 -21.97
N ILE A 248 23.58 -4.50 -23.06
CA ILE A 248 23.71 -5.12 -24.37
C ILE A 248 25.19 -5.17 -24.77
N LYS A 249 25.54 -6.09 -25.66
CA LYS A 249 26.81 -6.07 -26.38
C LYS A 249 26.68 -5.09 -27.54
N ASN A 250 27.64 -4.17 -27.67
CA ASN A 250 27.73 -3.25 -28.80
C ASN A 250 28.44 -3.92 -29.99
N LYS A 251 28.63 -3.18 -31.10
CA LYS A 251 29.37 -3.66 -32.28
C LYS A 251 30.83 -4.08 -32.00
N ARG A 252 31.43 -3.60 -30.89
CA ARG A 252 32.78 -3.97 -30.42
C ARG A 252 32.76 -5.13 -29.42
N ASN A 253 31.62 -5.80 -29.25
CA ASN A 253 31.39 -6.87 -28.28
C ASN A 253 31.56 -6.44 -26.81
N GLU A 254 31.50 -5.14 -26.52
CA GLU A 254 31.60 -4.58 -25.17
C GLU A 254 30.21 -4.44 -24.54
N TYR A 255 30.11 -4.69 -23.23
CA TYR A 255 28.86 -4.54 -22.49
C TYR A 255 28.58 -3.07 -22.14
N VAL A 256 27.54 -2.50 -22.75
CA VAL A 256 27.07 -1.13 -22.50
C VAL A 256 25.63 -1.14 -21.97
N LYS A 257 25.26 -0.13 -21.16
CA LYS A 257 23.86 0.02 -20.71
C LYS A 257 22.99 0.43 -21.90
N ILE A 258 21.91 -0.28 -22.19
CA ILE A 258 21.09 0.00 -23.39
C ILE A 258 20.56 1.43 -23.41
N ALA A 259 20.06 1.96 -22.29
CA ALA A 259 19.58 3.33 -22.22
C ALA A 259 20.67 4.37 -22.56
N LYS A 260 21.92 4.16 -22.08
CA LYS A 260 23.05 5.03 -22.44
C LYS A 260 23.46 4.89 -23.89
N TYR A 261 23.29 3.70 -24.47
CA TYR A 261 23.56 3.47 -25.89
C TYR A 261 22.57 4.23 -26.76
N LEU A 262 21.27 4.14 -26.46
CA LEU A 262 20.20 4.84 -27.17
C LEU A 262 20.31 6.37 -27.01
N GLU A 263 20.65 6.87 -25.83
CA GLU A 263 20.88 8.31 -25.58
C GLU A 263 21.98 8.90 -26.48
N LYS A 264 23.06 8.14 -26.71
CA LYS A 264 24.19 8.57 -27.54
C LYS A 264 23.96 8.39 -29.03
N ASN A 265 22.97 7.59 -29.40
CA ASN A 265 22.67 7.28 -30.79
C ASN A 265 21.16 7.49 -31.02
N PRO A 266 20.62 8.71 -30.96
CA PRO A 266 19.18 8.93 -31.11
C PRO A 266 18.63 8.50 -32.48
N ASN A 267 19.46 8.55 -33.53
CA ASN A 267 19.15 8.00 -34.86
C ASN A 267 19.25 6.46 -34.93
N SER A 268 19.52 5.78 -33.81
CA SER A 268 19.64 4.32 -33.75
C SER A 268 18.30 3.59 -33.84
N ARG A 269 17.18 4.28 -34.10
CA ARG A 269 15.87 3.65 -34.36
C ARG A 269 16.04 2.56 -35.44
N ASP A 270 16.78 2.87 -36.51
CA ASP A 270 17.08 1.93 -37.61
C ASP A 270 18.01 0.77 -37.20
N SER A 271 18.68 0.86 -36.04
CA SER A 271 19.56 -0.19 -35.52
C SER A 271 18.98 -0.97 -34.34
N LEU A 272 17.80 -0.59 -33.84
CA LEU A 272 17.12 -1.31 -32.77
C LEU A 272 16.78 -2.76 -33.18
N PRO A 273 16.30 -3.06 -34.41
CA PRO A 273 16.21 -4.41 -34.95
C PRO A 273 17.46 -5.24 -34.74
N LYS A 274 18.61 -4.68 -35.15
CA LYS A 274 19.90 -5.33 -35.07
C LYS A 274 20.33 -5.56 -33.63
N ILE A 275 20.12 -4.57 -32.76
CA ILE A 275 20.42 -4.70 -31.32
C ILE A 275 19.59 -5.81 -30.69
N ILE A 276 18.29 -5.89 -31.01
CA ILE A 276 17.38 -6.93 -30.51
C ILE A 276 17.87 -8.31 -30.94
N ASN A 277 18.18 -8.46 -32.23
CA ASN A 277 18.65 -9.71 -32.79
C ASN A 277 20.00 -10.16 -32.20
N ASP A 278 20.98 -9.24 -32.15
CA ASP A 278 22.36 -9.51 -31.69
C ASP A 278 22.43 -9.76 -30.17
N ASN A 279 21.36 -9.47 -29.42
CA ASN A 279 21.32 -9.57 -27.96
C ASN A 279 20.22 -10.47 -27.40
N ASP A 280 19.47 -11.15 -28.27
CA ASP A 280 18.37 -12.06 -27.95
C ASP A 280 17.32 -11.43 -27.04
N ILE A 281 16.89 -10.19 -27.36
CA ILE A 281 15.94 -9.45 -26.52
C ILE A 281 14.51 -9.93 -26.81
N ALA A 282 13.79 -10.35 -25.77
CA ALA A 282 12.39 -10.81 -25.86
C ALA A 282 11.37 -9.88 -25.20
N GLY A 283 11.82 -8.88 -24.44
CA GLY A 283 10.92 -7.98 -23.73
C GLY A 283 11.59 -6.73 -23.21
N PHE A 284 10.80 -5.69 -23.01
CA PHE A 284 11.23 -4.36 -22.61
C PHE A 284 10.53 -3.88 -21.35
N TYR A 285 11.30 -3.24 -20.49
CA TYR A 285 10.84 -2.57 -19.29
C TYR A 285 11.36 -1.13 -19.27
N ALA A 286 10.46 -0.19 -19.02
CA ALA A 286 10.82 1.19 -18.76
C ALA A 286 11.12 1.37 -17.28
N GLY A 287 12.03 2.30 -17.01
CA GLY A 287 12.40 2.69 -15.67
C GLY A 287 11.42 3.70 -15.12
N THR A 288 11.07 3.57 -13.84
CA THR A 288 10.31 4.62 -13.12
C THR A 288 11.11 5.90 -12.92
N THR A 289 12.43 5.83 -13.17
CA THR A 289 13.36 6.97 -13.19
C THR A 289 14.15 7.05 -14.49
N ASP A 290 14.60 8.26 -14.81
CA ASP A 290 15.55 8.50 -15.90
C ASP A 290 17.00 8.16 -15.53
N LEU A 291 17.91 8.36 -16.49
CA LEU A 291 19.35 8.15 -16.29
C LEU A 291 19.98 9.11 -15.26
N LYS A 292 19.36 10.28 -15.03
CA LYS A 292 19.76 11.25 -13.99
C LYS A 292 19.16 10.92 -12.63
N GLY A 293 18.21 10.00 -12.58
CA GLY A 293 17.51 9.58 -11.37
C GLY A 293 16.20 10.31 -11.12
N GLU A 294 15.74 11.19 -12.02
CA GLU A 294 14.45 11.88 -11.91
C GLU A 294 13.28 10.93 -12.09
N LEU A 295 12.19 11.19 -11.36
CA LEU A 295 10.96 10.40 -11.48
C LEU A 295 10.31 10.63 -12.85
N ARG A 296 9.82 9.55 -13.46
CA ARG A 296 9.14 9.57 -14.75
C ARG A 296 7.81 8.84 -14.74
N TYR A 297 7.69 7.81 -13.90
CA TYR A 297 6.44 7.06 -13.77
C TYR A 297 6.13 6.74 -12.30
N LEU A 298 4.85 6.84 -11.96
CA LEU A 298 4.25 6.19 -10.80
C LEU A 298 3.52 4.94 -11.30
N VAL A 299 3.76 3.79 -10.67
CA VAL A 299 3.18 2.52 -11.13
C VAL A 299 2.52 1.79 -9.97
N ILE A 300 1.29 1.34 -10.18
CA ILE A 300 0.59 0.38 -9.32
C ILE A 300 0.38 -0.88 -10.17
N ASP A 301 0.91 -2.00 -9.70
CA ASP A 301 0.78 -3.31 -10.34
C ASP A 301 -0.27 -4.13 -9.57
N ILE A 302 -1.27 -4.66 -10.27
CA ILE A 302 -2.38 -5.39 -9.66
C ILE A 302 -2.23 -6.87 -9.99
N ASP A 303 -1.76 -7.62 -8.98
CA ASP A 303 -1.47 -9.04 -9.07
C ASP A 303 -2.52 -9.88 -8.34
N VAL A 304 -3.18 -10.77 -9.07
CA VAL A 304 -4.14 -11.72 -8.48
C VAL A 304 -3.40 -12.95 -7.96
N SER A 305 -3.72 -13.39 -6.74
CA SER A 305 -3.11 -14.61 -6.19
C SER A 305 -3.43 -15.86 -7.03
N SER A 306 -2.50 -16.82 -7.02
CA SER A 306 -2.67 -18.10 -7.71
C SER A 306 -3.88 -18.90 -7.20
N PHE A 307 -4.23 -18.72 -5.92
CA PHE A 307 -5.46 -19.25 -5.34
C PHE A 307 -6.70 -18.69 -6.04
N MET A 308 -6.84 -17.35 -6.07
CA MET A 308 -8.01 -16.68 -6.66
C MET A 308 -8.18 -17.07 -8.13
N GLN A 309 -7.09 -17.10 -8.90
CA GLN A 309 -7.05 -17.55 -10.29
C GLN A 309 -7.54 -19.00 -10.50
N SER A 310 -7.40 -19.85 -9.50
CA SER A 310 -7.77 -21.27 -9.61
C SER A 310 -9.22 -21.53 -9.21
N VAL A 311 -9.87 -20.58 -8.53
CA VAL A 311 -11.17 -20.78 -7.89
C VAL A 311 -12.27 -19.91 -8.50
N ILE A 312 -11.90 -18.74 -9.01
CA ILE A 312 -12.82 -17.76 -9.61
C ILE A 312 -12.63 -17.77 -11.13
N GLU A 313 -13.74 -17.67 -11.86
CA GLU A 313 -13.74 -17.55 -13.33
C GLU A 313 -12.87 -16.35 -13.78
N PRO A 314 -12.07 -16.50 -14.85
CA PRO A 314 -11.18 -15.44 -15.31
C PRO A 314 -11.88 -14.11 -15.59
N GLN A 315 -13.04 -14.13 -16.25
CA GLN A 315 -13.82 -12.93 -16.55
C GLN A 315 -14.23 -12.18 -15.26
N VAL A 316 -14.71 -12.91 -14.25
CA VAL A 316 -15.14 -12.33 -12.97
C VAL A 316 -13.96 -11.72 -12.20
N LEU A 317 -12.77 -12.34 -12.27
CA LEU A 317 -11.55 -11.75 -11.72
C LEU A 317 -11.15 -10.50 -12.48
N TYR A 318 -11.24 -10.53 -13.80
CA TYR A 318 -10.87 -9.42 -14.65
C TYR A 318 -11.78 -8.20 -14.41
N GLU A 319 -13.09 -8.38 -14.31
CA GLU A 319 -14.05 -7.35 -13.90
C GLU A 319 -13.67 -6.71 -12.56
N LEU A 320 -13.25 -7.51 -11.57
CA LEU A 320 -12.75 -6.98 -10.30
C LEU A 320 -11.50 -6.11 -10.49
N LEU A 321 -10.57 -6.51 -11.35
CA LEU A 321 -9.37 -5.71 -11.66
C LEU A 321 -9.75 -4.38 -12.31
N LEU A 322 -10.70 -4.39 -13.23
CA LEU A 322 -11.23 -3.20 -13.89
C LEU A 322 -11.94 -2.27 -12.90
N SER A 323 -12.75 -2.80 -11.98
CA SER A 323 -13.41 -2.03 -10.91
C SER A 323 -12.40 -1.31 -10.01
N ILE A 324 -11.28 -1.97 -9.68
CA ILE A 324 -10.21 -1.36 -8.88
C ILE A 324 -9.51 -0.25 -9.67
N ALA A 325 -9.20 -0.49 -10.95
CA ALA A 325 -8.56 0.50 -11.80
C ALA A 325 -9.45 1.74 -11.99
N SER A 326 -10.75 1.54 -12.19
CA SER A 326 -11.75 2.60 -12.25
C SER A 326 -11.82 3.40 -10.94
N ALA A 327 -11.95 2.72 -9.79
CA ALA A 327 -12.02 3.39 -8.49
C ALA A 327 -10.76 4.20 -8.15
N LEU A 328 -9.57 3.67 -8.50
CA LEU A 328 -8.30 4.40 -8.35
C LEU A 328 -8.26 5.63 -9.26
N THR A 329 -8.70 5.49 -10.51
CA THR A 329 -8.79 6.60 -11.47
C THR A 329 -9.70 7.70 -10.92
N THR A 330 -10.93 7.37 -10.52
CA THR A 330 -11.88 8.31 -9.91
C THR A 330 -11.28 9.04 -8.72
N THR A 331 -10.65 8.30 -7.80
CA THR A 331 -9.98 8.88 -6.61
C THR A 331 -8.92 9.92 -7.01
N THR A 332 -8.11 9.63 -8.04
CA THR A 332 -7.08 10.58 -8.48
C THR A 332 -7.64 11.84 -9.14
N GLN A 333 -8.78 11.71 -9.81
CA GLN A 333 -9.49 12.85 -10.40
C GLN A 333 -10.15 13.73 -9.35
N GLU A 334 -10.80 13.15 -8.33
CA GLU A 334 -11.36 13.87 -7.17
C GLU A 334 -10.29 14.70 -6.42
N PHE A 335 -9.03 14.28 -6.53
CA PHE A 335 -7.88 15.00 -5.98
C PHE A 335 -7.23 15.99 -6.93
N GLY A 336 -7.81 16.21 -8.11
CA GLY A 336 -7.40 17.27 -9.03
C GLY A 336 -6.21 16.91 -9.94
N ILE A 337 -5.86 15.64 -10.10
CA ILE A 337 -4.91 15.23 -11.14
C ILE A 337 -5.63 15.34 -12.48
N LYS A 338 -5.32 16.38 -13.27
CA LYS A 338 -5.98 16.70 -14.55
C LYS A 338 -5.68 15.71 -15.70
N GLY A 339 -5.08 14.57 -15.41
CA GLY A 339 -4.73 13.54 -16.39
C GLY A 339 -5.17 12.17 -15.96
N TYR A 340 -5.70 11.40 -16.90
CA TYR A 340 -6.08 10.02 -16.67
C TYR A 340 -4.85 9.11 -16.62
N PRO A 341 -4.78 8.16 -15.67
CA PRO A 341 -3.76 7.13 -15.70
C PRO A 341 -3.89 6.29 -16.96
N ILE A 342 -2.75 5.79 -17.44
CA ILE A 342 -2.74 4.72 -18.43
C ILE A 342 -2.97 3.43 -17.68
N VAL A 343 -4.16 2.83 -17.83
CA VAL A 343 -4.43 1.46 -17.40
C VAL A 343 -4.06 0.54 -18.56
N LYS A 344 -3.21 -0.44 -18.29
CA LYS A 344 -2.78 -1.41 -19.30
C LYS A 344 -2.82 -2.84 -18.79
N PHE A 345 -3.15 -3.75 -19.68
CA PHE A 345 -2.93 -5.17 -19.49
C PHE A 345 -1.43 -5.47 -19.44
N SER A 346 -1.01 -6.30 -18.49
CA SER A 346 0.41 -6.66 -18.27
C SER A 346 1.01 -7.55 -19.38
N GLY A 347 0.18 -8.10 -20.27
CA GLY A 347 0.54 -9.17 -21.19
C GLY A 347 0.52 -10.55 -20.51
N SER A 348 0.00 -10.65 -19.28
CA SER A 348 -0.11 -11.92 -18.56
C SER A 348 -1.49 -12.06 -17.93
N ARG A 349 -1.70 -11.55 -16.71
CA ARG A 349 -2.95 -11.72 -15.94
C ARG A 349 -3.37 -10.50 -15.14
N GLY A 350 -2.42 -9.62 -14.82
CA GLY A 350 -2.65 -8.41 -14.04
C GLY A 350 -2.81 -7.16 -14.89
N LEU A 351 -3.16 -6.07 -14.22
CA LEU A 351 -3.23 -4.72 -14.78
C LEU A 351 -2.14 -3.84 -14.17
N HIS A 352 -1.56 -2.95 -14.96
CA HIS A 352 -0.75 -1.86 -14.45
C HIS A 352 -1.51 -0.54 -14.59
N ILE A 353 -1.51 0.28 -13.55
CA ILE A 353 -2.00 1.65 -13.57
C ILE A 353 -0.79 2.57 -13.50
N ILE A 354 -0.63 3.41 -14.51
CA ILE A 354 0.59 4.18 -14.72
C ILE A 354 0.27 5.66 -14.85
N TYR A 355 0.92 6.47 -14.03
CA TYR A 355 0.94 7.93 -14.17
C TYR A 355 2.32 8.37 -14.63
N ARG A 356 2.36 9.41 -15.48
CA ARG A 356 3.60 10.04 -15.91
C ARG A 356 3.89 11.28 -15.08
N TYR A 357 5.15 11.46 -14.71
CA TYR A 357 5.63 12.67 -14.04
C TYR A 357 6.25 13.64 -15.03
N ASP A 358 6.05 14.93 -14.77
CA ASP A 358 6.82 16.00 -15.40
C ASP A 358 8.27 16.06 -14.84
N GLU A 359 9.08 16.99 -15.33
CA GLU A 359 10.41 17.27 -14.77
C GLU A 359 10.31 17.91 -13.39
N ASN A 360 11.28 17.57 -12.52
CA ASN A 360 11.49 18.22 -11.21
C ASN A 360 10.26 18.24 -10.27
N VAL A 361 9.37 17.25 -10.39
CA VAL A 361 8.17 17.11 -9.53
C VAL A 361 8.55 16.91 -8.06
N LEU A 362 9.63 16.16 -7.81
CA LEU A 362 10.20 15.92 -6.49
C LEU A 362 11.73 16.01 -6.54
N GLU A 363 12.32 16.84 -5.69
CA GLU A 363 13.77 17.02 -5.60
C GLU A 363 14.34 16.28 -4.38
N ASP A 364 15.39 15.49 -4.61
CA ASP A 364 16.21 14.91 -3.56
C ASP A 364 17.23 15.97 -3.09
N THR A 365 16.83 16.88 -2.20
CA THR A 365 17.84 17.69 -1.51
C THR A 365 18.53 16.84 -0.44
N THR A 366 19.81 17.10 -0.16
CA THR A 366 20.72 16.29 0.67
C THR A 366 20.18 15.82 2.03
N ARG A 367 19.05 16.35 2.52
CA ARG A 367 18.36 15.86 3.73
C ARG A 367 16.82 15.79 3.67
N ARG A 368 16.11 16.34 2.66
CA ARG A 368 14.63 16.41 2.63
C ARG A 368 14.06 16.56 1.21
N LEU A 369 12.85 16.05 0.97
CA LEU A 369 12.06 16.41 -0.22
C LEU A 369 11.64 17.89 -0.15
N ASN A 370 11.56 18.56 -1.30
CA ASN A 370 11.15 19.97 -1.45
C ASN A 370 9.62 20.16 -1.25
N LEU A 371 9.12 19.74 -0.09
CA LEU A 371 7.70 19.76 0.29
C LEU A 371 7.55 20.20 1.75
N LYS A 372 8.46 21.10 2.19
CA LYS A 372 8.58 21.58 3.57
C LYS A 372 7.23 22.00 4.18
N ASN A 373 6.34 22.62 3.40
CA ASN A 373 5.07 23.16 3.87
C ASN A 373 4.06 22.09 4.36
N TYR A 374 4.22 20.83 3.97
CA TYR A 374 3.24 19.77 4.25
C TYR A 374 3.72 18.75 5.29
N PHE A 375 5.03 18.67 5.53
CA PHE A 375 5.61 17.53 6.23
C PHE A 375 5.91 17.76 7.71
N TYR A 376 6.15 18.99 8.17
CA TYR A 376 6.59 19.26 9.56
C TYR A 376 5.70 18.66 10.65
N HIS A 377 4.46 18.34 10.30
CA HIS A 377 3.44 17.87 11.21
C HIS A 377 3.16 16.35 11.13
N LEU A 378 3.78 15.65 10.19
CA LEU A 378 3.60 14.21 10.05
C LEU A 378 4.10 13.45 11.30
N PRO A 379 3.36 12.43 11.77
CA PRO A 379 3.73 11.68 12.96
C PRO A 379 5.14 11.11 12.86
N GLY A 380 5.98 11.41 13.87
CA GLY A 380 7.32 10.86 13.95
C GLY A 380 8.27 11.29 12.84
N LEU A 381 7.97 12.35 12.07
CA LEU A 381 8.82 12.75 10.92
C LEU A 381 10.29 12.93 11.31
N TYR A 382 10.56 13.58 12.45
CA TYR A 382 11.93 13.85 12.89
C TYR A 382 12.74 12.57 13.09
N ASP A 383 12.11 11.53 13.63
CA ASP A 383 12.72 10.21 13.80
C ASP A 383 12.78 9.45 12.48
N LEU A 384 11.69 9.51 11.69
CA LEU A 384 11.62 8.89 10.38
C LEU A 384 12.70 9.40 9.43
N ILE A 385 13.03 10.69 9.43
CA ILE A 385 14.11 11.24 8.56
C ILE A 385 15.47 10.65 8.95
N LYS A 386 15.68 10.23 10.20
CA LYS A 386 16.95 9.64 10.66
C LYS A 386 17.11 8.18 10.23
N VAL A 387 16.02 7.41 10.18
CA VAL A 387 16.03 5.96 9.87
C VAL A 387 16.48 5.64 8.43
N SER A 388 17.36 4.65 8.25
CA SER A 388 17.73 4.16 6.90
C SER A 388 16.53 3.50 6.21
N GLY A 389 16.23 3.90 4.96
CA GLY A 389 15.08 3.40 4.21
C GLY A 389 13.76 4.15 4.45
N SER A 390 13.82 5.29 5.15
CA SER A 390 12.69 6.20 5.31
C SER A 390 12.07 6.62 3.97
N PRO A 391 10.74 6.70 3.86
CA PRO A 391 10.08 7.18 2.64
C PRO A 391 10.44 8.64 2.32
N PHE A 392 10.96 9.42 3.28
CA PHE A 392 11.34 10.81 3.08
C PHE A 392 12.80 11.04 2.64
N LYS A 393 13.60 9.97 2.54
CA LYS A 393 15.02 10.05 2.13
C LYS A 393 15.23 10.04 0.62
N SER A 394 14.25 9.57 -0.15
CA SER A 394 14.34 9.55 -1.61
C SER A 394 12.97 9.74 -2.24
N LYS A 395 12.93 10.45 -3.36
CA LYS A 395 11.73 10.65 -4.16
C LYS A 395 11.09 9.36 -4.65
N THR A 396 11.85 8.29 -4.88
CA THR A 396 11.31 6.97 -5.27
C THR A 396 10.56 6.31 -4.12
N SER A 397 11.07 6.41 -2.89
CA SER A 397 10.43 5.83 -1.72
C SER A 397 9.19 6.65 -1.30
N PHE A 398 9.23 7.96 -1.51
CA PHE A 398 8.06 8.82 -1.33
C PHE A 398 6.99 8.59 -2.39
N SER A 399 7.37 8.49 -3.67
CA SER A 399 6.45 8.15 -4.76
C SER A 399 5.75 6.81 -4.47
N ARG A 400 6.45 5.84 -3.89
CA ARG A 400 5.83 4.60 -3.42
C ARG A 400 4.81 4.84 -2.30
N LEU A 401 5.16 5.63 -1.29
CA LEU A 401 4.25 5.98 -0.20
C LEU A 401 2.98 6.70 -0.71
N LEU A 402 3.12 7.54 -1.75
CA LEU A 402 2.00 8.19 -2.41
C LEU A 402 1.07 7.17 -3.08
N ALA A 403 1.60 6.22 -3.85
CA ALA A 403 0.80 5.13 -4.41
C ALA A 403 0.12 4.29 -3.33
N ASP A 404 0.82 3.94 -2.26
CA ASP A 404 0.25 3.20 -1.14
C ASP A 404 -0.92 3.98 -0.50
N ALA A 405 -0.79 5.30 -0.35
CA ALA A 405 -1.84 6.16 0.19
C ALA A 405 -3.07 6.25 -0.73
N LEU A 406 -2.86 6.33 -2.05
CA LEU A 406 -3.93 6.30 -3.07
C LEU A 406 -4.73 5.01 -2.99
N ILE A 407 -4.04 3.88 -2.88
CA ILE A 407 -4.68 2.57 -2.72
C ILE A 407 -5.47 2.51 -1.41
N VAL A 408 -4.85 2.86 -0.29
CA VAL A 408 -5.51 2.79 1.02
C VAL A 408 -6.75 3.67 1.04
N TYR A 409 -6.66 4.91 0.57
CA TYR A 409 -7.80 5.81 0.50
C TYR A 409 -8.93 5.19 -0.34
N THR A 410 -8.61 4.77 -1.57
CA THR A 410 -9.59 4.19 -2.50
C THR A 410 -10.33 3.01 -1.87
N LEU A 411 -9.61 2.07 -1.25
CA LEU A 411 -10.21 0.86 -0.69
C LEU A 411 -11.14 1.10 0.51
N TYR A 412 -10.96 2.20 1.24
CA TYR A 412 -11.79 2.57 2.38
C TYR A 412 -12.93 3.54 2.04
N PHE A 413 -12.76 4.41 1.04
CA PHE A 413 -13.73 5.45 0.70
C PHE A 413 -14.59 5.11 -0.52
N GLN A 414 -14.05 4.43 -1.54
CA GLN A 414 -14.80 4.08 -2.75
C GLN A 414 -15.50 2.74 -2.56
N ASN A 415 -16.73 2.60 -3.05
CA ASN A 415 -17.38 1.28 -3.11
C ASN A 415 -16.94 0.58 -4.39
N LEU A 416 -16.27 -0.56 -4.26
CA LEU A 416 -15.94 -1.41 -5.40
C LEU A 416 -17.18 -2.22 -5.76
N ASP A 417 -17.50 -2.27 -7.05
CA ASP A 417 -18.50 -3.20 -7.54
C ASP A 417 -17.92 -4.62 -7.48
N LEU A 418 -18.33 -5.37 -6.46
CA LEU A 418 -17.93 -6.76 -6.25
C LEU A 418 -19.08 -7.67 -6.68
N SER A 419 -18.80 -8.52 -7.68
CA SER A 419 -19.78 -9.51 -8.12
C SER A 419 -20.25 -10.40 -6.96
N ARG A 420 -21.50 -10.86 -7.02
CA ARG A 420 -22.08 -11.77 -6.02
C ARG A 420 -21.24 -13.06 -5.85
N LYS A 421 -20.62 -13.54 -6.93
CA LYS A 421 -19.72 -14.71 -6.91
C LYS A 421 -18.49 -14.46 -6.01
N ILE A 422 -17.86 -13.29 -6.13
CA ILE A 422 -16.72 -12.88 -5.29
C ILE A 422 -17.18 -12.78 -3.83
N ASN A 423 -18.26 -12.04 -3.56
CA ASN A 423 -18.78 -11.87 -2.20
C ASN A 423 -19.15 -13.21 -1.53
N ASN A 424 -19.74 -14.15 -2.26
CA ASN A 424 -20.07 -15.47 -1.73
C ASN A 424 -18.84 -16.32 -1.43
N LEU A 425 -17.82 -16.30 -2.29
CA LEU A 425 -16.61 -17.11 -2.12
C LEU A 425 -15.77 -16.70 -0.90
N LEU A 426 -15.84 -15.43 -0.55
CA LEU A 426 -15.02 -14.83 0.50
C LEU A 426 -15.67 -14.91 1.88
N GLY A 427 -16.90 -15.42 1.95
CA GLY A 427 -17.83 -15.14 3.04
C GLY A 427 -18.10 -13.64 3.15
N ASN A 428 -19.09 -13.23 3.95
CA ASN A 428 -19.29 -11.80 4.27
C ASN A 428 -18.05 -11.23 4.99
N LYS A 429 -17.00 -10.86 4.23
CA LYS A 429 -15.91 -10.02 4.72
C LYS A 429 -16.59 -8.73 5.17
N LYS A 430 -16.38 -8.35 6.43
CA LYS A 430 -16.97 -7.13 7.01
C LYS A 430 -16.71 -5.86 6.19
N HIS A 431 -15.71 -5.88 5.28
CA HIS A 431 -15.43 -4.82 4.30
C HIS A 431 -14.57 -5.35 3.13
N GLN A 432 -14.77 -4.82 1.91
CA GLN A 432 -14.07 -5.19 0.67
C GLN A 432 -12.53 -5.15 0.76
N LYS A 433 -11.97 -4.22 1.54
CA LYS A 433 -10.53 -4.01 1.69
C LYS A 433 -9.75 -5.29 2.09
N ASN A 434 -10.43 -6.21 2.77
CA ASN A 434 -9.83 -7.47 3.23
C ASN A 434 -9.52 -8.43 2.08
N LEU A 435 -9.87 -8.05 0.85
CA LEU A 435 -9.44 -8.70 -0.38
C LEU A 435 -8.05 -8.31 -0.83
N PHE A 436 -7.50 -7.23 -0.30
CA PHE A 436 -6.32 -6.62 -0.86
C PHE A 436 -5.17 -6.62 0.14
N THR A 437 -3.95 -6.65 -0.40
CA THR A 437 -2.74 -6.39 0.35
C THR A 437 -1.80 -5.47 -0.41
N LEU A 438 -0.97 -4.72 0.31
CA LEU A 438 0.09 -3.86 -0.24
C LEU A 438 1.48 -4.53 -0.20
N SER A 439 1.56 -5.76 0.30
CA SER A 439 2.82 -6.43 0.58
C SER A 439 2.73 -7.90 0.22
N SER A 440 3.72 -8.38 -0.54
CA SER A 440 3.92 -9.80 -0.82
C SER A 440 4.22 -10.63 0.43
N TYR A 441 4.48 -9.99 1.57
CA TYR A 441 4.72 -10.63 2.88
C TYR A 441 3.47 -10.69 3.76
N ASP A 442 2.29 -10.37 3.23
CA ASP A 442 1.06 -10.47 4.01
C ASP A 442 0.62 -11.92 4.14
N GLU A 443 -0.11 -12.22 5.22
CA GLU A 443 -0.39 -13.59 5.64
C GLU A 443 -1.61 -14.22 4.94
N ASN A 444 -2.22 -13.50 4.00
CA ASN A 444 -3.47 -13.90 3.36
C ASN A 444 -3.24 -14.39 1.93
N GLU A 445 -3.34 -15.70 1.72
CA GLU A 445 -3.11 -16.36 0.43
C GLU A 445 -4.25 -16.08 -0.60
N ILE A 446 -5.39 -15.55 -0.15
CA ILE A 446 -6.56 -15.20 -0.99
C ILE A 446 -6.53 -13.71 -1.39
N ALA A 447 -5.53 -12.94 -0.98
CA ALA A 447 -5.48 -11.50 -1.26
C ALA A 447 -4.99 -11.18 -2.68
N ILE A 448 -5.56 -10.14 -3.28
CA ILE A 448 -5.03 -9.46 -4.47
C ILE A 448 -3.95 -8.49 -4.00
N LEU A 449 -2.75 -8.63 -4.55
CA LEU A 449 -1.63 -7.78 -4.25
C LEU A 449 -1.72 -6.52 -5.12
N LEU A 450 -1.80 -5.36 -4.46
CA LEU A 450 -1.68 -4.05 -5.08
C LEU A 450 -0.22 -3.61 -4.91
N ASP A 451 0.66 -4.10 -5.77
CA ASP A 451 2.11 -3.94 -5.66
C ASP A 451 2.57 -2.56 -6.13
N THR A 452 3.12 -1.79 -5.19
CA THR A 452 3.77 -0.50 -5.45
C THR A 452 5.30 -0.63 -5.51
N SER A 453 5.84 -1.85 -5.40
CA SER A 453 7.27 -2.12 -5.47
C SER A 453 7.94 -1.70 -6.78
N PRO A 454 7.29 -1.66 -7.97
CA PRO A 454 7.90 -1.12 -9.18
C PRO A 454 8.51 0.27 -9.00
N ASN A 455 7.92 1.13 -8.15
CA ASN A 455 8.45 2.45 -7.83
C ASN A 455 9.81 2.40 -7.11
N SER A 456 10.05 1.35 -6.31
CA SER A 456 11.30 1.13 -5.58
C SER A 456 12.31 0.23 -6.31
N ARG A 457 11.82 -0.81 -7.01
CA ARG A 457 12.63 -1.70 -7.87
C ARG A 457 13.10 -0.98 -9.12
N GLY A 458 12.36 0.05 -9.53
CA GLY A 458 12.78 1.02 -10.52
C GLY A 458 12.33 0.73 -11.95
N VAL A 459 11.48 -0.28 -12.20
CA VAL A 459 11.07 -0.71 -13.56
C VAL A 459 9.69 -1.36 -13.62
N PHE A 460 9.05 -1.29 -14.79
CA PHE A 460 7.79 -1.95 -15.15
C PHE A 460 7.77 -2.31 -16.66
N ARG A 461 7.02 -3.34 -17.08
CA ARG A 461 6.95 -3.76 -18.50
C ARG A 461 6.28 -2.66 -19.32
N THR A 462 6.87 -2.23 -20.44
CA THR A 462 6.25 -1.21 -21.31
C THR A 462 5.02 -1.76 -22.03
N ALA A 463 4.11 -0.88 -22.45
CA ALA A 463 3.12 -1.27 -23.45
C ALA A 463 3.84 -1.70 -24.75
N PHE A 464 3.19 -2.53 -25.54
CA PHE A 464 3.70 -3.19 -26.74
C PHE A 464 4.90 -4.11 -26.53
N SER A 465 5.31 -4.36 -25.28
CA SER A 465 6.27 -5.43 -24.98
C SER A 465 5.56 -6.78 -24.85
N ILE A 466 6.11 -7.79 -25.50
CA ILE A 466 5.73 -9.19 -25.33
C ILE A 466 6.08 -9.65 -23.91
N HIS A 467 5.23 -10.51 -23.35
CA HIS A 467 5.50 -11.26 -22.15
C HIS A 467 6.09 -12.64 -22.51
N PRO A 468 7.27 -13.00 -21.98
CA PRO A 468 8.05 -14.14 -22.46
C PRO A 468 7.37 -15.50 -22.24
N THR A 469 6.52 -15.62 -21.22
CA THR A 469 5.81 -16.88 -20.89
C THR A 469 4.48 -17.04 -21.62
N THR A 470 3.63 -16.01 -21.61
CA THR A 470 2.29 -16.05 -22.21
C THR A 470 2.30 -15.76 -23.70
N LYS A 471 3.38 -15.18 -24.24
CA LYS A 471 3.52 -14.70 -25.62
C LYS A 471 2.55 -13.57 -26.02
N LEU A 472 1.72 -13.11 -25.08
CA LEU A 472 0.83 -11.98 -25.24
C LEU A 472 1.58 -10.66 -25.06
N VAL A 473 1.03 -9.61 -25.63
CA VAL A 473 1.58 -8.27 -25.61
C VAL A 473 0.90 -7.44 -24.52
N SER A 474 1.69 -6.68 -23.78
CA SER A 474 1.14 -5.69 -22.85
C SER A 474 0.48 -4.55 -23.62
N LEU A 475 -0.78 -4.23 -23.33
CA LEU A 475 -1.56 -3.31 -24.13
C LEU A 475 -2.34 -2.30 -23.26
N PRO A 476 -2.36 -0.99 -23.59
CA PRO A 476 -3.24 -0.03 -22.93
C PRO A 476 -4.71 -0.38 -23.19
N ILE A 477 -5.54 -0.30 -22.15
CA ILE A 477 -6.97 -0.65 -22.22
C ILE A 477 -7.89 0.51 -21.84
N THR A 478 -7.34 1.72 -21.76
CA THR A 478 -8.08 2.96 -21.45
C THR A 478 -7.96 3.92 -22.61
N ASP A 479 -9.03 4.65 -22.87
CA ASP A 479 -8.97 5.89 -23.64
C ASP A 479 -8.27 6.93 -22.76
N ILE A 480 -7.26 7.60 -23.29
CA ILE A 480 -6.46 8.52 -22.50
C ILE A 480 -7.08 9.93 -22.39
N HIS A 481 -8.11 10.25 -23.19
CA HIS A 481 -8.77 11.56 -23.16
C HIS A 481 -9.79 11.66 -22.06
N ASP A 482 -10.55 10.58 -21.84
CA ASP A 482 -11.60 10.51 -20.82
C ASP A 482 -11.34 9.45 -19.75
N GLY A 483 -10.21 8.73 -19.85
CA GLY A 483 -9.76 7.70 -18.92
C GLY A 483 -10.64 6.48 -18.81
N LYS A 484 -11.67 6.38 -19.66
CA LYS A 484 -12.60 5.27 -19.59
C LYS A 484 -11.95 4.03 -20.17
N LEU A 485 -12.35 2.89 -19.60
CA LEU A 485 -11.96 1.60 -20.14
C LEU A 485 -12.62 1.43 -21.51
N LEU A 486 -11.84 0.98 -22.49
CA LEU A 486 -12.35 0.69 -23.82
C LEU A 486 -13.32 -0.49 -23.75
N GLU A 487 -14.52 -0.34 -24.28
CA GLU A 487 -15.61 -1.34 -24.18
C GLU A 487 -15.17 -2.72 -24.70
N ASN A 488 -14.45 -2.77 -25.82
CA ASN A 488 -13.95 -4.02 -26.41
C ASN A 488 -12.99 -4.79 -25.50
N TYR A 489 -12.36 -4.12 -24.54
CA TYR A 489 -11.40 -4.72 -23.61
C TYR A 489 -11.99 -5.01 -22.23
N GLN A 490 -13.31 -4.91 -22.07
CA GLN A 490 -14.00 -5.34 -20.85
C GLN A 490 -14.24 -6.87 -20.84
N ASP A 491 -14.34 -7.48 -22.02
CA ASP A 491 -14.34 -8.94 -22.18
C ASP A 491 -12.90 -9.46 -22.16
N TYR A 492 -12.62 -10.42 -21.27
CA TYR A 492 -11.29 -10.97 -21.07
C TYR A 492 -10.85 -11.88 -22.21
N GLU A 493 -11.74 -12.65 -22.83
CA GLU A 493 -11.38 -13.51 -23.96
C GLU A 493 -11.03 -12.67 -25.19
N VAL A 494 -11.84 -11.63 -25.45
CA VAL A 494 -11.55 -10.65 -26.50
C VAL A 494 -10.20 -9.97 -26.24
N LEU A 495 -9.93 -9.52 -25.02
CA LEU A 495 -8.62 -8.94 -24.67
C LEU A 495 -7.46 -9.91 -24.95
N LEU A 496 -7.61 -11.19 -24.59
CA LEU A 496 -6.54 -12.17 -24.80
C LEU A 496 -6.25 -12.39 -26.28
N ASP A 497 -7.27 -12.41 -27.13
CA ASP A 497 -7.12 -12.53 -28.58
C ASP A 497 -6.48 -11.28 -29.20
N GLU A 498 -7.02 -10.11 -28.86
CA GLU A 498 -6.53 -8.79 -29.30
C GLU A 498 -5.09 -8.49 -28.87
N THR A 499 -4.61 -9.13 -27.80
CA THR A 499 -3.24 -8.95 -27.30
C THR A 499 -2.24 -9.94 -27.90
N THR A 500 -2.65 -10.74 -28.89
CA THR A 500 -1.71 -11.52 -29.68
C THR A 500 -0.90 -10.63 -30.61
N ARG A 501 0.33 -11.06 -30.94
CA ARG A 501 1.22 -10.30 -31.83
C ARG A 501 0.60 -10.09 -33.21
N VAL A 502 -0.10 -11.10 -33.72
CA VAL A 502 -0.71 -11.10 -35.04
C VAL A 502 -1.81 -10.03 -35.11
N ASN A 503 -2.76 -10.06 -34.17
CA ASN A 503 -3.86 -9.09 -34.16
C ASN A 503 -3.36 -7.66 -33.94
N ILE A 504 -2.36 -7.45 -33.08
CA ILE A 504 -1.76 -6.11 -32.91
C ILE A 504 -1.15 -5.59 -34.21
N LEU A 505 -0.42 -6.42 -34.95
CA LEU A 505 0.14 -6.02 -36.23
C LEU A 505 -0.97 -5.70 -37.24
N ASP A 506 -2.04 -6.49 -37.24
CA ASP A 506 -3.18 -6.31 -38.12
C ASP A 506 -3.90 -4.97 -37.88
N HIS A 507 -4.20 -4.63 -36.61
CA HIS A 507 -4.79 -3.34 -36.24
C HIS A 507 -3.92 -2.14 -36.59
N LEU A 508 -2.59 -2.29 -36.50
CA LEU A 508 -1.66 -1.23 -36.88
C LEU A 508 -1.60 -1.00 -38.40
N GLN A 509 -1.87 -2.04 -39.19
CA GLN A 509 -1.90 -1.95 -40.66
C GLN A 509 -3.22 -1.34 -41.17
N HIS A 510 -4.35 -1.65 -40.54
CA HIS A 510 -5.68 -1.28 -41.03
C HIS A 510 -6.17 0.11 -40.56
N LYS A 511 -5.34 0.88 -39.83
CA LYS A 511 -5.68 2.21 -39.27
C LYS A 511 -7.00 2.23 -38.49
N ASP A 512 -7.30 1.16 -37.77
CA ASP A 512 -8.48 1.08 -36.92
C ASP A 512 -8.45 2.13 -35.81
N LYS A 513 -9.60 2.41 -35.20
CA LYS A 513 -9.73 3.32 -34.03
C LYS A 513 -8.73 3.00 -32.91
N LEU A 514 -8.35 1.72 -32.79
CA LEU A 514 -7.32 1.22 -31.87
C LEU A 514 -5.92 1.78 -32.17
N SER A 515 -5.54 1.87 -33.44
CA SER A 515 -4.26 2.48 -33.85
C SER A 515 -4.16 3.94 -33.43
N THR A 516 -5.27 4.68 -33.51
CA THR A 516 -5.37 6.07 -33.09
C THR A 516 -5.22 6.21 -31.58
N THR A 517 -5.77 5.27 -30.79
CA THR A 517 -5.60 5.23 -29.33
C THR A 517 -4.13 4.99 -28.93
N TYR A 518 -3.41 4.16 -29.69
CA TYR A 518 -2.01 3.86 -29.40
C TYR A 518 -1.08 5.07 -29.61
N ASP A 519 -1.32 5.87 -30.65
CA ASP A 519 -0.55 7.10 -30.93
C ASP A 519 -0.72 8.17 -29.86
N GLN A 520 -1.86 8.14 -29.18
CA GLN A 520 -2.23 9.13 -28.21
C GLN A 520 -1.50 8.96 -26.89
N ILE A 521 -0.96 7.78 -26.54
CA ILE A 521 -0.22 7.53 -25.27
C ILE A 521 0.79 8.64 -24.97
N SER A 522 1.45 9.15 -26.01
CA SER A 522 2.39 10.27 -25.97
C SER A 522 1.84 11.55 -25.31
N LYS A 523 0.53 11.80 -25.44
CA LYS A 523 -0.24 12.99 -25.01
C LYS A 523 -0.89 12.89 -23.63
N SER A 524 -0.77 11.77 -22.92
CA SER A 524 -1.35 11.64 -21.57
C SER A 524 -0.81 12.73 -20.63
N ALA A 525 -1.68 13.37 -19.85
CA ALA A 525 -1.29 14.48 -18.98
C ALA A 525 -0.24 14.07 -17.93
N LEU A 526 0.65 15.00 -17.62
CA LEU A 526 1.77 14.80 -16.70
C LEU A 526 1.39 15.27 -15.28
N ILE A 527 1.77 14.49 -14.28
CA ILE A 527 1.74 14.92 -12.88
C ILE A 527 2.84 15.97 -12.69
N SER A 528 2.45 17.20 -12.40
CA SER A 528 3.33 18.32 -12.08
C SER A 528 3.57 18.41 -10.56
N LYS A 529 4.45 19.32 -10.16
CA LYS A 529 4.67 19.64 -8.75
C LYS A 529 3.37 20.12 -8.06
N ASP A 530 2.58 20.97 -8.74
CA ASP A 530 1.33 21.50 -8.19
C ASP A 530 0.31 20.39 -7.93
N HIS A 531 0.24 19.37 -8.81
CA HIS A 531 -0.60 18.19 -8.58
C HIS A 531 -0.17 17.43 -7.32
N ILE A 532 1.14 17.25 -7.09
CA ILE A 532 1.64 16.64 -5.85
C ILE A 532 1.32 17.49 -4.62
N GLU A 533 1.52 18.81 -4.68
CA GLU A 533 1.19 19.71 -3.56
C GLU A 533 -0.32 19.70 -3.24
N THR A 534 -1.16 19.56 -4.27
CA THR A 534 -2.63 19.43 -4.13
C THR A 534 -3.01 18.11 -3.47
N LEU A 535 -2.43 16.99 -3.93
CA LEU A 535 -2.64 15.67 -3.32
C LEU A 535 -2.28 15.64 -1.83
N LEU A 536 -1.25 16.40 -1.45
CA LEU A 536 -0.75 16.49 -0.08
C LEU A 536 -1.50 17.50 0.78
N ARG A 537 -2.61 18.08 0.31
CA ARG A 537 -3.48 18.91 1.16
C ARG A 537 -4.14 18.10 2.29
N PRO A 538 -4.48 18.75 3.42
CA PRO A 538 -5.11 18.09 4.56
C PRO A 538 -6.46 17.41 4.29
N ASP A 539 -7.25 17.96 3.36
CA ASP A 539 -8.57 17.46 2.93
C ASP A 539 -8.47 16.38 1.84
N LYS A 540 -7.25 16.06 1.40
CA LYS A 540 -6.94 15.10 0.34
C LYS A 540 -6.22 13.90 0.94
N ILE A 541 -5.05 13.49 0.43
CA ILE A 541 -4.45 12.19 0.78
C ILE A 541 -3.48 12.20 1.96
N LEU A 542 -3.13 13.37 2.46
CA LEU A 542 -2.21 13.54 3.58
C LEU A 542 -2.61 12.73 4.83
N PRO A 543 -3.90 12.64 5.23
CA PRO A 543 -4.31 11.80 6.35
C PRO A 543 -4.02 10.32 6.13
N ALA A 544 -4.23 9.79 4.91
CA ALA A 544 -3.92 8.40 4.59
C ALA A 544 -2.40 8.12 4.67
N ILE A 545 -1.56 9.06 4.22
CA ILE A 545 -0.11 9.00 4.40
C ILE A 545 0.24 8.89 5.90
N ALA A 546 -0.35 9.72 6.75
CA ALA A 546 -0.08 9.69 8.18
C ALA A 546 -0.49 8.37 8.86
N ILE A 547 -1.61 7.77 8.41
CA ILE A 547 -2.03 6.43 8.85
C ILE A 547 -0.98 5.38 8.47
N ILE A 548 -0.50 5.39 7.22
CA ILE A 548 0.53 4.44 6.77
C ILE A 548 1.83 4.63 7.55
N LEU A 549 2.24 5.86 7.85
CA LEU A 549 3.45 6.10 8.66
C LEU A 549 3.29 5.64 10.10
N ARG A 550 2.10 5.82 10.68
CA ARG A 550 1.81 5.39 12.06
C ARG A 550 1.73 3.88 12.19
N PHE A 551 1.06 3.21 11.25
CA PHE A 551 0.72 1.79 11.37
C PHE A 551 1.52 0.89 10.45
N THR A 552 2.36 1.43 9.55
CA THR A 552 2.94 0.72 8.39
C THR A 552 1.89 0.29 7.36
N ARG A 553 2.34 0.00 6.13
CA ARG A 553 1.49 -0.43 5.01
C ARG A 553 0.62 -1.63 5.35
N ARG A 554 1.22 -2.62 6.03
CA ARG A 554 0.55 -3.88 6.40
C ARG A 554 -0.62 -3.62 7.35
N PHE A 555 -0.38 -2.92 8.46
CA PHE A 555 -1.44 -2.73 9.44
C PHE A 555 -2.43 -1.61 9.07
N ALA A 556 -2.08 -0.73 8.13
CA ALA A 556 -3.01 0.28 7.60
C ALA A 556 -4.25 -0.38 6.96
N LEU A 557 -4.07 -1.40 6.10
CA LEU A 557 -5.19 -2.14 5.51
C LEU A 557 -5.88 -3.12 6.47
N GLN A 558 -5.21 -3.54 7.55
CA GLN A 558 -5.80 -4.45 8.53
C GLN A 558 -6.71 -3.73 9.56
N ARG A 559 -6.72 -2.39 9.62
CA ARG A 559 -7.60 -1.64 10.53
C ARG A 559 -9.07 -1.95 10.27
N SER A 560 -9.90 -1.98 11.32
CA SER A 560 -11.35 -1.93 11.11
C SER A 560 -11.75 -0.62 10.41
N VAL A 561 -12.88 -0.64 9.69
CA VAL A 561 -13.45 0.54 9.02
C VAL A 561 -13.61 1.71 10.00
N SER A 562 -14.21 1.44 11.16
CA SER A 562 -14.38 2.42 12.23
C SER A 562 -13.06 3.01 12.72
N SER A 563 -12.03 2.18 12.87
CA SER A 563 -10.73 2.69 13.29
C SER A 563 -10.02 3.50 12.21
N PHE A 564 -10.13 3.09 10.95
CA PHE A 564 -9.49 3.82 9.86
C PHE A 564 -10.08 5.22 9.76
N PHE A 565 -11.41 5.34 9.69
CA PHE A 565 -12.08 6.64 9.66
C PHE A 565 -11.80 7.47 10.91
N TYR A 566 -11.66 6.85 12.08
CA TYR A 566 -11.22 7.58 13.26
C TYR A 566 -9.83 8.22 13.07
N TRP A 567 -8.84 7.46 12.61
CA TRP A 567 -7.50 8.04 12.41
C TRP A 567 -7.46 9.01 11.24
N TYR A 568 -8.23 8.75 10.18
CA TYR A 568 -8.31 9.61 9.01
C TYR A 568 -8.84 10.99 9.42
N ASN A 569 -10.01 11.04 10.05
CA ASN A 569 -10.64 12.29 10.48
C ASN A 569 -9.80 13.01 11.54
N TYR A 570 -9.13 12.27 12.44
CA TYR A 570 -8.17 12.86 13.38
C TYR A 570 -7.06 13.63 12.65
N TYR A 571 -6.43 12.97 11.68
CA TYR A 571 -5.33 13.57 10.92
C TYR A 571 -5.80 14.69 10.00
N GLU A 572 -6.97 14.56 9.38
CA GLU A 572 -7.58 15.62 8.58
C GLU A 572 -7.81 16.88 9.42
N ILE A 573 -8.45 16.76 10.59
CA ILE A 573 -8.67 17.90 11.51
C ILE A 573 -7.33 18.50 11.92
N LYS A 574 -6.40 17.67 12.41
CA LYS A 574 -5.10 18.12 12.89
C LYS A 574 -4.33 18.87 11.80
N PHE A 575 -4.17 18.25 10.63
CA PHE A 575 -3.42 18.82 9.52
C PHE A 575 -4.10 20.05 8.94
N THR A 576 -5.43 20.13 8.95
CA THR A 576 -6.14 21.32 8.47
C THR A 576 -5.76 22.53 9.33
N PHE A 577 -5.87 22.43 10.66
CA PHE A 577 -5.51 23.55 11.53
C PHE A 577 -4.02 23.91 11.46
N GLU A 578 -3.12 22.93 11.41
CA GLU A 578 -1.69 23.18 11.24
C GLU A 578 -1.39 23.86 9.90
N TYR A 579 -2.03 23.41 8.82
CA TYR A 579 -1.92 24.02 7.49
C TYR A 579 -2.41 25.46 7.49
N LEU A 580 -3.55 25.76 8.12
CA LEU A 580 -4.09 27.12 8.23
C LEU A 580 -3.12 28.04 8.98
N ILE A 581 -2.58 27.60 10.12
CA ILE A 581 -1.60 28.38 10.91
C ILE A 581 -0.32 28.65 10.10
N HIS A 582 0.15 27.69 9.30
CA HIS A 582 1.35 27.85 8.50
C HIS A 582 1.11 28.72 7.25
N LYS A 583 0.00 28.51 6.54
CA LYS A 583 -0.35 29.30 5.35
C LYS A 583 -0.63 30.75 5.71
N THR A 584 -1.31 31.02 6.82
CA THR A 584 -1.56 32.40 7.29
C THR A 584 -0.28 33.14 7.69
N LEU A 585 0.74 32.44 8.19
CA LEU A 585 2.07 33.01 8.40
C LEU A 585 2.78 33.40 7.08
N ILE A 586 2.62 32.61 6.02
CA ILE A 586 3.16 32.95 4.69
C ILE A 586 2.40 34.16 4.12
N ILE A 587 1.09 34.21 4.32
CA ILE A 587 0.24 35.34 3.95
C ILE A 587 0.74 36.62 4.63
N GLU A 588 1.13 36.58 5.90
CA GLU A 588 1.75 37.71 6.61
C GLU A 588 2.92 38.30 5.82
N LYS A 589 3.86 37.43 5.45
CA LYS A 589 5.09 37.80 4.74
C LYS A 589 4.82 38.30 3.32
N LYS A 590 3.78 37.78 2.66
CA LYS A 590 3.38 38.18 1.31
C LYS A 590 2.53 39.45 1.27
N LYS A 591 1.78 39.77 2.33
CA LYS A 591 1.06 41.05 2.44
C LYS A 591 1.99 42.25 2.31
N GLU A 592 3.22 42.12 2.81
CA GLU A 592 4.29 43.12 2.60
C GLU A 592 4.66 43.31 1.11
N GLN A 593 4.21 42.41 0.23
CA GLN A 593 4.57 42.35 -1.20
C GLN A 593 3.36 42.40 -2.16
N GLY A 594 2.12 42.54 -1.66
CA GLY A 594 0.90 42.70 -2.47
C GLY A 594 0.20 41.39 -2.92
N ALA A 595 -1.11 41.33 -2.63
CA ALA A 595 -2.12 40.30 -2.93
C ALA A 595 -1.99 38.91 -2.24
N VAL A 596 -3.13 38.46 -1.66
CA VAL A 596 -3.27 37.22 -0.88
C VAL A 596 -4.42 36.38 -1.45
N PRO A 597 -4.19 35.16 -1.96
CA PRO A 597 -5.28 34.30 -2.40
C PRO A 597 -5.90 33.56 -1.21
N LEU A 598 -7.14 33.92 -0.84
CA LEU A 598 -7.95 33.26 0.20
C LEU A 598 -8.72 32.02 -0.29
N GLU A 599 -8.81 31.85 -1.61
CA GLU A 599 -9.63 30.82 -2.26
C GLU A 599 -9.23 29.41 -1.84
N GLU A 600 -7.92 29.10 -1.83
CA GLU A 600 -7.40 27.79 -1.41
C GLU A 600 -7.76 27.48 0.06
N ILE A 601 -7.67 28.49 0.95
CA ILE A 601 -8.02 28.32 2.37
C ILE A 601 -9.51 28.01 2.51
N SER A 602 -10.34 28.75 1.78
CA SER A 602 -11.79 28.56 1.79
C SER A 602 -12.19 27.18 1.26
N GLU A 603 -11.56 26.72 0.19
CA GLU A 603 -11.76 25.39 -0.39
C GLU A 603 -11.46 24.28 0.63
N ILE A 604 -10.27 24.33 1.27
CA ILE A 604 -9.85 23.31 2.25
C ILE A 604 -10.79 23.26 3.45
N ILE A 605 -11.17 24.42 4.00
CA ILE A 605 -12.11 24.48 5.13
C ILE A 605 -13.47 23.91 4.70
N SER A 606 -13.94 24.26 3.51
CA SER A 606 -15.21 23.81 2.95
C SER A 606 -15.25 22.29 2.73
N ASN A 607 -14.15 21.68 2.29
CA ASN A 607 -14.05 20.24 2.10
C ASN A 607 -13.84 19.47 3.42
N SER A 608 -13.28 20.11 4.43
CA SER A 608 -12.93 19.44 5.70
C SER A 608 -14.16 18.95 6.50
N ILE A 609 -13.95 17.96 7.36
CA ILE A 609 -14.93 17.46 8.33
C ILE A 609 -15.21 18.43 9.51
N ILE A 610 -14.41 19.49 9.64
CA ILE A 610 -14.54 20.48 10.72
C ILE A 610 -15.94 21.11 10.68
N SER A 611 -16.61 21.23 11.82
CA SER A 611 -17.98 21.78 11.81
C SER A 611 -18.07 23.28 12.04
N ASN A 612 -17.12 23.92 12.72
CA ASN A 612 -17.10 25.38 12.91
C ASN A 612 -16.41 26.14 11.75
N LYS A 613 -16.79 25.85 10.50
CA LYS A 613 -16.16 26.41 9.28
C LYS A 613 -16.23 27.95 9.22
N THR A 614 -17.39 28.52 9.55
CA THR A 614 -17.63 29.97 9.51
C THR A 614 -16.70 30.73 10.45
N ALA A 615 -16.59 30.29 11.71
CA ALA A 615 -15.73 30.95 12.69
C ALA A 615 -14.25 30.94 12.26
N ILE A 616 -13.78 29.85 11.64
CA ILE A 616 -12.41 29.76 11.11
C ILE A 616 -12.20 30.81 10.01
N LEU A 617 -13.12 30.87 9.05
CA LEU A 617 -13.06 31.84 7.96
C LEU A 617 -13.11 33.28 8.50
N ASP A 618 -13.97 33.56 9.48
CA ASP A 618 -14.07 34.87 10.12
C ASP A 618 -12.75 35.28 10.79
N TYR A 619 -12.10 34.38 11.53
CA TYR A 619 -10.80 34.68 12.14
C TYR A 619 -9.71 34.94 11.09
N ILE A 620 -9.67 34.15 10.02
CA ILE A 620 -8.71 34.34 8.94
C ILE A 620 -9.00 35.65 8.20
N GLN A 621 -10.25 35.98 7.94
CA GLN A 621 -10.65 37.23 7.30
C GLN A 621 -10.29 38.44 8.17
N ASN A 622 -10.55 38.36 9.48
CA ASN A 622 -10.14 39.37 10.45
C ASN A 622 -8.62 39.62 10.41
N TYR A 623 -7.84 38.53 10.38
CA TYR A 623 -6.40 38.63 10.21
C TYR A 623 -6.00 39.23 8.86
N VAL A 624 -6.64 38.83 7.76
CA VAL A 624 -6.39 39.40 6.42
C VAL A 624 -6.82 40.87 6.36
N ASN A 625 -7.79 41.30 7.15
CA ASN A 625 -8.22 42.69 7.26
C ASN A 625 -7.42 43.49 8.32
N ASN A 626 -6.35 42.92 8.89
CA ASN A 626 -5.52 43.53 9.94
C ASN A 626 -6.27 43.89 11.24
N THR A 627 -7.42 43.26 11.52
CA THR A 627 -8.16 43.51 12.76
C THR A 627 -7.61 42.71 13.94
N ILE A 628 -6.87 41.62 13.68
CA ILE A 628 -6.15 40.83 14.69
C ILE A 628 -4.72 40.52 14.22
N SER A 629 -3.80 40.35 15.17
CA SER A 629 -2.42 39.92 14.89
C SER A 629 -2.34 38.42 14.56
N TYR A 630 -1.24 37.98 13.94
CA TYR A 630 -1.00 36.55 13.67
C TYR A 630 -0.99 35.72 14.96
N HIS A 631 -0.39 36.22 16.04
CA HIS A 631 -0.38 35.54 17.34
C HIS A 631 -1.82 35.26 17.83
N ARG A 632 -2.69 36.26 17.72
CA ARG A 632 -4.08 36.13 18.13
C ARG A 632 -4.87 35.17 17.23
N LEU A 633 -4.65 35.22 15.90
CA LEU A 633 -5.20 34.24 14.97
C LEU A 633 -4.77 32.81 15.34
N LYS A 634 -3.48 32.62 15.60
CA LYS A 634 -2.92 31.31 15.96
C LYS A 634 -3.56 30.76 17.23
N ASP A 635 -3.75 31.60 18.25
CA ASP A 635 -4.41 31.20 19.50
C ASP A 635 -5.88 30.81 19.25
N HIS A 636 -6.63 31.61 18.47
CA HIS A 636 -8.00 31.28 18.06
C HIS A 636 -8.08 29.95 17.31
N LEU A 637 -7.22 29.72 16.31
CA LEU A 637 -7.19 28.48 15.54
C LEU A 637 -6.77 27.27 16.40
N THR A 638 -5.83 27.46 17.32
CA THR A 638 -5.40 26.40 18.25
C THR A 638 -6.52 26.01 19.21
N ALA A 639 -7.26 26.99 19.73
CA ALA A 639 -8.43 26.73 20.57
C ALA A 639 -9.53 26.00 19.79
N LEU A 640 -9.82 26.42 18.56
CA LEU A 640 -10.79 25.75 17.70
C LEU A 640 -10.37 24.31 17.34
N TYR A 641 -9.07 24.05 17.11
CA TYR A 641 -8.56 22.69 16.93
C TYR A 641 -8.87 21.82 18.15
N HIS A 642 -8.51 22.28 19.35
CA HIS A 642 -8.77 21.53 20.57
C HIS A 642 -10.27 21.35 20.81
N PHE A 643 -11.08 22.34 20.43
CA PHE A 643 -12.52 22.24 20.49
C PHE A 643 -13.05 21.12 19.56
N GLU A 644 -12.74 21.17 18.27
CA GLU A 644 -13.16 20.17 17.28
C GLU A 644 -12.66 18.76 17.67
N TYR A 645 -11.39 18.64 18.05
CA TYR A 645 -10.83 17.34 18.43
C TYR A 645 -11.42 16.78 19.72
N TYR A 646 -11.33 17.49 20.84
CA TYR A 646 -11.68 16.89 22.14
C TYR A 646 -13.19 16.85 22.41
N TYR A 647 -13.97 17.75 21.79
CA TYR A 647 -15.40 17.88 22.11
C TYR A 647 -16.33 17.31 21.05
N LYS A 648 -15.94 17.36 19.78
CA LYS A 648 -16.77 16.81 18.70
C LYS A 648 -16.29 15.45 18.22
N PHE A 649 -14.97 15.24 18.17
CA PHE A 649 -14.41 14.08 17.50
C PHE A 649 -13.94 12.95 18.44
N SER A 650 -13.28 13.28 19.55
CA SER A 650 -12.65 12.31 20.45
C SER A 650 -13.68 11.35 21.08
N PRO A 651 -13.49 10.02 21.01
CA PRO A 651 -14.35 9.04 21.68
C PRO A 651 -14.23 9.14 23.20
N VAL A 652 -13.10 9.65 23.69
CA VAL A 652 -12.93 10.00 25.10
C VAL A 652 -13.70 11.30 25.31
N LYS A 653 -14.96 11.18 25.72
CA LYS A 653 -15.71 12.31 26.28
C LYS A 653 -14.86 12.89 27.39
N ILE A 654 -14.64 14.20 27.38
CA ILE A 654 -14.06 14.90 28.53
C ILE A 654 -15.00 14.66 29.70
N SER A 655 -14.65 13.67 30.51
CA SER A 655 -15.36 13.26 31.70
C SER A 655 -14.94 14.14 32.85
N LEU A 656 -15.88 14.35 33.77
CA LEU A 656 -15.54 14.91 35.06
C LEU A 656 -14.54 13.96 35.71
N ARG A 657 -13.49 14.53 36.29
CA ARG A 657 -12.48 13.78 37.04
C ARG A 657 -13.00 13.59 38.46
N PRO A 658 -13.13 12.34 38.93
CA PRO A 658 -13.52 12.08 40.31
C PRO A 658 -12.38 12.48 41.25
N LEU A 659 -12.70 12.88 42.48
CA LEU A 659 -11.73 13.44 43.43
C LEU A 659 -10.65 12.42 43.83
N GLU A 660 -10.97 11.13 43.75
CA GLU A 660 -10.09 9.99 43.96
C GLU A 660 -8.94 9.94 42.93
N SER A 661 -8.99 10.75 41.86
CA SER A 661 -7.92 10.85 40.86
C SER A 661 -6.67 11.59 41.35
N VAL A 662 -6.74 12.33 42.48
CA VAL A 662 -5.61 13.10 43.03
C VAL A 662 -4.40 12.21 43.29
N SER A 663 -4.61 11.03 43.88
CA SER A 663 -3.53 10.08 44.18
C SER A 663 -2.87 9.55 42.91
N LYS A 664 -3.67 9.22 41.88
CA LYS A 664 -3.17 8.74 40.58
C LYS A 664 -2.33 9.80 39.86
N ILE A 665 -2.78 11.06 39.82
CA ILE A 665 -2.04 12.18 39.22
C ILE A 665 -0.72 12.44 39.97
N LEU A 666 -0.70 12.20 41.28
CA LEU A 666 0.51 12.31 42.08
C LEU A 666 1.48 11.14 41.89
N GLN A 667 0.98 9.92 41.72
CA GLN A 667 1.81 8.72 41.66
C GLN A 667 2.30 8.40 40.24
N ASP A 668 1.53 8.74 39.21
CA ASP A 668 1.83 8.42 37.81
C ASP A 668 2.25 9.68 37.01
N PRO A 669 3.53 9.78 36.59
CA PRO A 669 4.03 10.90 35.78
C PRO A 669 3.34 11.06 34.42
N VAL A 670 2.85 9.96 33.82
CA VAL A 670 2.16 9.98 32.52
C VAL A 670 0.76 10.57 32.71
N GLU A 671 -0.02 10.05 33.66
CA GLU A 671 -1.36 10.57 33.99
C GLU A 671 -1.27 12.05 34.42
N ARG A 672 -0.23 12.43 35.14
CA ARG A 672 0.04 13.83 35.53
C ARG A 672 0.20 14.74 34.32
N ARG A 673 1.06 14.36 33.37
CA ARG A 673 1.32 15.14 32.15
C ARG A 673 0.06 15.27 31.32
N ASP A 674 -0.67 14.18 31.14
CA ASP A 674 -1.92 14.14 30.39
C ASP A 674 -3.00 15.02 31.04
N PHE A 675 -3.10 15.01 32.36
CA PHE A 675 -4.03 15.87 33.10
C PHE A 675 -3.73 17.36 32.89
N PHE A 676 -2.48 17.80 33.08
CA PHE A 676 -2.13 19.21 32.92
C PHE A 676 -2.30 19.69 31.48
N HIS A 677 -1.92 18.86 30.50
CA HIS A 677 -2.12 19.20 29.10
C HIS A 677 -3.61 19.35 28.76
N LYS A 678 -4.47 18.46 29.25
CA LYS A 678 -5.93 18.60 29.09
C LYS A 678 -6.45 19.86 29.77
N LEU A 679 -6.05 20.13 31.01
CA LEU A 679 -6.50 21.32 31.74
C LEU A 679 -6.12 22.61 31.01
N GLN A 680 -4.88 22.71 30.52
CA GLN A 680 -4.40 23.86 29.76
C GLN A 680 -5.26 24.08 28.50
N ASN A 681 -5.50 23.03 27.73
CA ASN A 681 -6.31 23.12 26.50
C ASN A 681 -7.75 23.59 26.78
N ILE A 682 -8.39 23.04 27.82
CA ILE A 682 -9.75 23.43 28.19
C ILE A 682 -9.78 24.89 28.65
N PHE A 683 -8.80 25.31 29.44
CA PHE A 683 -8.71 26.68 29.90
C PHE A 683 -8.56 27.66 28.73
N THR A 684 -7.69 27.36 27.77
CA THR A 684 -7.53 28.16 26.55
C THR A 684 -8.83 28.28 25.77
N ILE A 685 -9.56 27.17 25.54
CA ILE A 685 -10.87 27.20 24.86
C ILE A 685 -11.85 28.15 25.57
N ILE A 686 -11.89 28.11 26.91
CA ILE A 686 -12.84 28.91 27.68
C ILE A 686 -12.47 30.39 27.66
N LEU A 687 -11.17 30.71 27.77
CA LEU A 687 -10.71 32.08 27.60
C LEU A 687 -11.12 32.63 26.23
N GLU A 688 -11.01 31.82 25.18
CA GLU A 688 -11.42 32.23 23.84
C GLU A 688 -12.94 32.44 23.72
N ILE A 689 -13.74 31.54 24.30
CA ILE A 689 -15.20 31.72 24.34
C ILE A 689 -15.55 33.01 25.09
N ILE A 690 -14.92 33.27 26.23
CA ILE A 690 -15.16 34.49 27.02
C ILE A 690 -14.72 35.72 26.23
N SER A 691 -13.52 35.72 25.64
CA SER A 691 -13.04 36.83 24.82
C SER A 691 -14.00 37.13 23.68
N HIS A 692 -14.44 36.09 22.95
CA HIS A 692 -15.40 36.24 21.86
C HIS A 692 -16.73 36.83 22.34
N CYS A 693 -17.22 36.35 23.47
CA CYS A 693 -18.44 36.84 24.12
C CYS A 693 -18.34 38.30 24.57
N LEU A 694 -17.14 38.77 24.94
CA LEU A 694 -16.90 40.16 25.32
C LEU A 694 -16.77 41.08 24.10
N THR A 695 -16.28 40.56 22.97
CA THR A 695 -16.09 41.33 21.74
C THR A 695 -17.34 41.42 20.86
N GLN A 696 -18.23 40.41 20.90
CA GLN A 696 -19.50 40.45 20.16
C GLN A 696 -20.61 41.07 21.03
N GLN A 697 -21.26 42.11 20.54
CA GLN A 697 -22.28 42.86 21.28
C GLN A 697 -23.60 42.10 21.54
N SER A 698 -23.79 40.86 21.07
CA SER A 698 -25.02 40.11 21.38
C SER A 698 -24.86 38.58 21.38
N ILE A 699 -24.82 37.97 22.57
CA ILE A 699 -25.02 36.51 22.73
C ILE A 699 -26.51 36.23 22.68
N ASN A 700 -27.07 35.93 21.51
CA ASN A 700 -28.52 35.79 21.32
C ASN A 700 -29.15 34.51 21.90
N SER A 701 -28.43 33.71 22.70
CA SER A 701 -28.91 32.42 23.18
C SER A 701 -29.00 32.29 24.70
N ARG A 702 -30.23 32.13 25.22
CA ARG A 702 -30.52 31.95 26.66
C ARG A 702 -29.66 30.89 27.35
N HIS A 703 -29.42 29.75 26.70
CA HIS A 703 -28.64 28.67 27.31
C HIS A 703 -27.14 29.01 27.42
N LYS A 704 -26.57 29.74 26.45
CA LYS A 704 -25.18 30.21 26.49
C LYS A 704 -24.97 31.24 27.60
N ILE A 705 -25.92 32.18 27.73
CA ILE A 705 -25.93 33.16 28.83
C ILE A 705 -25.99 32.44 30.19
N LYS A 706 -26.89 31.47 30.34
CA LYS A 706 -27.01 30.67 31.57
C LYS A 706 -25.73 29.88 31.88
N ALA A 707 -25.06 29.34 30.86
CA ALA A 707 -23.78 28.66 31.05
C ALA A 707 -22.67 29.62 31.52
N LEU A 708 -22.58 30.82 30.94
CA LEU A 708 -21.61 31.85 31.34
C LEU A 708 -21.85 32.33 32.78
N SER A 709 -23.10 32.59 33.17
CA SER A 709 -23.41 32.99 34.54
C SER A 709 -23.06 31.89 35.55
N GLN A 710 -23.35 30.62 35.21
CA GLN A 710 -22.96 29.47 36.03
C GLN A 710 -21.45 29.30 36.14
N LEU A 711 -20.69 29.56 35.07
CA LEU A 711 -19.23 29.55 35.11
C LEU A 711 -18.72 30.60 36.10
N GLY A 712 -19.19 31.85 36.00
CA GLY A 712 -18.81 32.93 36.91
C GLY A 712 -19.08 32.59 38.38
N LEU A 713 -20.29 32.10 38.69
CA LEU A 713 -20.66 31.69 40.04
C LEU A 713 -19.77 30.55 40.59
N LYS A 714 -19.45 29.55 39.76
CA LYS A 714 -18.60 28.43 40.16
C LYS A 714 -17.15 28.85 40.37
N LEU A 715 -16.62 29.75 39.55
CA LEU A 715 -15.26 30.29 39.71
C LEU A 715 -15.13 31.15 40.97
N GLN A 716 -16.15 31.98 41.28
CA GLN A 716 -16.19 32.72 42.54
C GLN A 716 -16.18 31.80 43.76
N LYS A 717 -16.93 30.70 43.72
CA LYS A 717 -16.91 29.67 44.78
C LYS A 717 -15.53 29.04 44.92
N LEU A 718 -14.87 28.69 43.82
CA LEU A 718 -13.52 28.13 43.84
C LEU A 718 -12.50 29.12 44.45
N ALA A 719 -12.58 30.41 44.10
CA ALA A 719 -11.71 31.45 44.67
C ALA A 719 -11.92 31.60 46.20
N ARG A 720 -13.17 31.51 46.67
CA ARG A 720 -13.47 31.49 48.12
C ARG A 720 -12.84 30.29 48.82
N ILE A 721 -12.95 29.09 48.24
CA ILE A 721 -12.33 27.87 48.79
C ILE A 721 -10.80 28.02 48.84
N GLN A 722 -10.19 28.54 47.77
CA GLN A 722 -8.75 28.79 47.72
C GLN A 722 -8.29 29.77 48.82
N ASN A 723 -9.04 30.87 49.02
CA ASN A 723 -8.75 31.84 50.07
C ASN A 723 -8.93 31.25 51.47
N GLN A 724 -9.96 30.42 51.69
CA GLN A 724 -10.15 29.70 52.95
C GLN A 724 -8.98 28.75 53.24
N ILE A 725 -8.51 27.99 52.25
CA ILE A 725 -7.34 27.11 52.41
C ILE A 725 -6.06 27.91 52.70
N LYS A 726 -5.87 29.06 52.04
CA LYS A 726 -4.72 29.94 52.25
C LYS A 726 -4.73 30.61 53.64
N ASN A 727 -5.92 30.99 54.13
CA ASN A 727 -6.09 31.71 55.39
C ASN A 727 -6.22 30.77 56.60
N ASN A 728 -6.66 29.53 56.41
CA ASN A 728 -6.64 28.54 57.46
C ASN A 728 -5.18 28.16 57.77
N ASN A 729 -4.70 28.59 58.94
CA ASN A 729 -3.42 28.19 59.56
C ASN A 729 -3.35 26.67 59.91
N MET A 730 -4.18 25.81 59.31
CA MET A 730 -4.23 24.34 59.53
C MET A 730 -2.93 23.60 59.16
N LEU A 731 -1.94 24.31 58.63
CA LEU A 731 -0.66 23.77 58.18
C LEU A 731 0.55 24.28 58.99
N LYS A 732 0.33 25.00 60.10
CA LYS A 732 1.42 25.61 60.89
C LYS A 732 2.00 24.74 62.04
N LYS A 733 1.74 23.43 62.09
CA LYS A 733 2.34 22.54 63.11
C LYS A 733 2.66 21.11 62.63
N THR A 734 3.20 20.95 61.43
CA THR A 734 3.73 19.64 60.99
C THR A 734 5.01 19.82 60.20
N ASP A 735 5.85 18.78 60.26
CA ASP A 735 7.10 18.59 59.54
C ASP A 735 7.14 19.29 58.17
N ALA A 736 8.23 20.01 57.85
CA ALA A 736 8.33 20.82 56.63
C ALA A 736 8.05 19.99 55.35
N GLU A 737 8.40 18.71 55.38
CA GLU A 737 8.12 17.75 54.32
C GLU A 737 6.63 17.42 54.19
N GLN A 738 5.93 17.25 55.31
CA GLN A 738 4.50 16.95 55.34
C GLN A 738 3.66 18.17 54.94
N TYR A 739 4.13 19.37 55.30
CA TYR A 739 3.59 20.63 54.79
C TYR A 739 3.68 20.72 53.26
N ALA A 740 4.85 20.43 52.69
CA ALA A 740 5.07 20.48 51.25
C ALA A 740 4.19 19.46 50.50
N LYS A 741 4.12 18.21 50.98
CA LYS A 741 3.25 17.16 50.41
C LYS A 741 1.77 17.57 50.45
N THR A 742 1.31 18.11 51.58
CA THR A 742 -0.09 18.53 51.75
C THR A 742 -0.44 19.74 50.87
N LYS A 743 0.48 20.69 50.70
CA LYS A 743 0.32 21.83 49.79
C LYS A 743 0.16 21.39 48.33
N ILE A 744 0.97 20.44 47.86
CA ILE A 744 0.88 19.90 46.49
C ILE A 744 -0.45 19.15 46.29
N LEU A 745 -0.87 18.36 47.27
CA LEU A 745 -2.18 17.67 47.28
C LEU A 745 -3.34 18.66 47.09
N TYR A 746 -3.37 19.74 47.87
CA TYR A 746 -4.40 20.77 47.74
C TYR A 746 -4.36 21.50 46.40
N GLN A 747 -3.17 21.79 45.86
CA GLN A 747 -3.05 22.41 44.54
C GLN A 747 -3.62 21.51 43.45
N ILE A 748 -3.29 20.22 43.45
CA ILE A 748 -3.84 19.27 42.47
C ILE A 748 -5.35 19.11 42.64
N PHE A 749 -5.84 19.04 43.88
CA PHE A 749 -7.27 19.03 44.17
C PHE A 749 -7.99 20.24 43.56
N LEU A 750 -7.48 21.46 43.80
CA LEU A 750 -8.06 22.69 43.24
C LEU A 750 -8.03 22.68 41.71
N LEU A 751 -6.97 22.16 41.09
CA LEU A 751 -6.87 22.04 39.64
C LEU A 751 -7.87 21.03 39.07
N ILE A 752 -8.18 19.94 39.78
CA ILE A 752 -9.25 18.99 39.40
C ILE A 752 -10.62 19.65 39.50
N VAL A 753 -10.90 20.39 40.59
CA VAL A 753 -12.16 21.11 40.75
C VAL A 753 -12.32 22.16 39.65
N PHE A 754 -11.25 22.90 39.36
CA PHE A 754 -11.19 23.85 38.26
C PHE A 754 -11.48 23.18 36.91
N TYR A 755 -10.76 22.10 36.59
CA TYR A 755 -11.00 21.28 35.41
C TYR A 755 -12.47 20.85 35.27
N ASN A 756 -13.10 20.40 36.36
CA ASN A 756 -14.50 19.98 36.37
C ASN A 756 -15.47 21.13 36.13
N ILE A 757 -15.21 22.31 36.71
CA ILE A 757 -16.00 23.52 36.46
C ILE A 757 -15.95 23.88 34.98
N LEU A 758 -14.74 23.93 34.43
CA LEU A 758 -14.49 24.27 33.03
C LEU A 758 -15.15 23.26 32.08
N THR A 759 -14.99 21.97 32.34
CA THR A 759 -15.65 20.89 31.58
C THR A 759 -17.17 21.00 31.62
N THR A 760 -17.73 21.29 32.80
CA THR A 760 -19.18 21.44 32.98
C THR A 760 -19.71 22.63 32.20
N PHE A 761 -19.00 23.77 32.23
CA PHE A 761 -19.35 24.95 31.44
C PHE A 761 -19.48 24.61 29.96
N LEU A 762 -18.48 23.93 29.39
CA LEU A 762 -18.49 23.57 27.97
C LEU A 762 -19.65 22.63 27.61
N ARG A 763 -19.96 21.65 28.48
CA ARG A 763 -21.16 20.79 28.31
C ARG A 763 -22.46 21.58 28.21
N HIS A 764 -22.64 22.56 29.08
CA HIS A 764 -23.85 23.37 29.10
C HIS A 764 -23.88 24.40 27.96
N TYR A 765 -22.74 25.03 27.68
CA TYR A 765 -22.61 26.08 26.67
C TYR A 765 -22.91 25.54 25.26
N PHE A 766 -22.52 24.30 24.97
CA PHE A 766 -22.72 23.65 23.67
C PHE A 766 -23.84 22.60 23.65
N LYS A 767 -24.56 22.38 24.77
CA LYS A 767 -25.60 21.33 24.92
C LYS A 767 -25.12 19.92 24.56
N PHE A 768 -23.95 19.52 25.04
CA PHE A 768 -23.35 18.23 24.71
C PHE A 768 -24.16 17.00 25.19
N ASP A 769 -25.14 17.18 26.08
CA ASP A 769 -26.03 16.10 26.54
C ASP A 769 -27.00 15.59 25.43
N LYS A 770 -27.03 16.23 24.24
CA LYS A 770 -27.93 15.88 23.13
C LYS A 770 -27.25 15.39 21.84
N ILE A 771 -25.94 15.14 21.81
CA ILE A 771 -25.27 14.65 20.59
C ILE A 771 -25.59 13.16 20.39
N ASN A 772 -26.68 12.89 19.69
CA ASN A 772 -26.83 11.66 18.91
C ASN A 772 -25.75 11.73 17.83
N ILE A 773 -24.75 10.83 17.91
CA ILE A 773 -23.90 10.53 16.77
C ILE A 773 -24.84 9.95 15.72
N LYS A 774 -25.39 10.79 14.84
CA LYS A 774 -25.94 10.30 13.59
C LYS A 774 -24.77 9.61 12.91
N ARG A 775 -24.79 8.27 12.94
CA ARG A 775 -24.10 7.45 11.95
C ARG A 775 -24.50 8.07 10.61
N ARG A 776 -23.56 8.67 9.87
CA ARG A 776 -23.79 8.81 8.44
C ARG A 776 -24.03 7.39 7.95
N GLY A 777 -25.13 7.21 7.23
CA GLY A 777 -25.42 5.98 6.52
C GLY A 777 -24.17 5.59 5.74
N ILE A 778 -23.71 4.39 6.05
CA ILE A 778 -23.38 3.45 4.98
C ILE A 778 -24.72 2.88 4.55
#